data_AF-A0AAJ3FVD7-F1
#
_entry.id   AF-A0AAJ3FVD7-F1
#
_cell.length_a   1.000
_cell.length_b   1.000
_cell.length_c   1.000
_cell.angle_alpha   90.00
_cell.angle_beta   90.00
_cell.angle_gamma   90.00
#
_symmetry.space_group_name_H-M   'P 1'
#
loop_
_entity.id
_entity.type
_entity.pdbx_description
1 polymer ?
#
loop_
_entity_poly.entity_id
_entity_poly.type
_entity_poly.pdbx_seq_one_letter_code
_entity_poly.pdbx_strand_id
1 'polypeptide(L)'
;MPKPLRGRLHKKTTSATSNRAADTRDLAQARRLSQQRPRDPQVWKDLGNLEFKAEPERALASFERALSLLPDDPQTLELVAKAAQKLGQADRAQALALQALGIEPDFAAGHHRLATLYFEKGQFAKALQHIERALDISPDDCRMQSRKGLVLNRLERYSEAIAVFDKLIVREPGDYSHWNNAANLYKDIGRLAKADEYYQKAVSLARRKDVLPYSNRLTSLHYDPERSRDYIFEVCKQWQSRFGPKSVPPRPEAQDRAPDRCLRIGLVSDGLRQHPVGNMIVGVLEKLPRHQFELFAYSTSQVCDHLTRRIRATVQQWLAIKHMDEHTLAQRIRDDRIDILIDLCGHNAGNRMGTMALQPAPLLVKWVGGLINTTGLDAIDYLLSDRIESPEGEDAYYTEKLIRLPDDYICYDPPPYTPDIKPLPALENGFITYGCFNNPTKVNDVLLAQWAKLMLATPASRLLLKGGAFGNSELREHVHGFMARQGIDPEHVLVEGPVGHKALLEAYNRIDIALDPWPYSGGLTTCEALLMGVPVVTLPGPTFAGRHSATHLVNAGFPELVVNSWDEYRQRVIGLAGDVKSLSTIRVHLRDVLMRSPVCDSRRFASHFSNAMRAIWQRYCEGKPPAALTLDTQGQARFGDEPDSVELQHPIAPLEEQGFSFKFQGKIVTLDHGATLVASAQFVELQRLGAFSTIAFDPASRVANAKQLGQMGELHHYPHAALGDGRAATLYACLDPGMSATLEPLGAPHPDSGSKVLARLALPTLKLDSINGLQSVDWLLLDNLSNSVAVIEHGTRRLADTLLVQARINFTPTHRQQPDMGLISKSLARLGFSFYRLNKLQHASHLPQDEHCVQLRASHLVCADALFLPDAARLASLSDNQRLKLAFILHTVYGVHDVATQLIAAMDSDLAQQYRQHCQGSSPSRPAAAAQRGEAGATGNDAPTPSAAQALIQEPQVTFPEEVAVYLRRIYSQASVILEYGSGGSTIIAARMPGKSVISVENDAHWAKNMQDWIASAELPSRPVIYPVDVGETGKWARPKNARAWKRFHTYPLKVWDEPFFQEPDVILIDGRFRIACFVTAYLRANKPMIVLFDDYLDRPHYHVVERLLAPTEFVGRMARFDLRPLTEVPRSELTWLVGSYNEVAYAE
;
A
#
# COMPACT_ATOMS: atom_id res chain seq x y z
N MET A 1 29.45 44.58 -69.40
CA MET A 1 28.97 44.66 -68.00
C MET A 1 27.50 45.05 -67.97
N PRO A 2 26.59 44.07 -67.78
CA PRO A 2 25.26 44.36 -67.21
C PRO A 2 24.62 43.22 -66.36
N LYS A 3 23.77 43.62 -65.41
CA LYS A 3 22.72 42.89 -64.62
C LYS A 3 23.12 41.67 -63.75
N PRO A 4 22.74 41.64 -62.45
CA PRO A 4 22.93 40.46 -61.61
C PRO A 4 21.86 39.40 -61.88
N LEU A 5 22.31 38.16 -62.08
CA LEU A 5 21.50 36.96 -62.26
C LEU A 5 20.94 36.48 -60.91
N ARG A 6 19.67 36.07 -60.95
CA ARG A 6 18.91 35.46 -59.84
C ARG A 6 19.61 34.21 -59.31
N GLY A 7 20.02 34.24 -58.03
CA GLY A 7 20.32 33.04 -57.23
C GLY A 7 19.17 32.76 -56.25
N ARG A 8 18.35 31.75 -56.54
CA ARG A 8 17.33 31.22 -55.61
C ARG A 8 18.03 30.50 -54.45
N LEU A 9 18.05 31.10 -53.26
CA LEU A 9 18.24 30.38 -52.01
C LEU A 9 16.91 29.74 -51.60
N HIS A 10 16.71 28.48 -51.99
CA HIS A 10 15.66 27.64 -51.42
C HIS A 10 15.97 27.36 -49.94
N LYS A 11 15.34 28.12 -49.03
CA LYS A 11 15.08 27.65 -47.67
C LYS A 11 14.11 26.47 -47.78
N LYS A 12 14.61 25.25 -47.63
CA LYS A 12 13.78 24.05 -47.45
C LYS A 12 13.07 24.16 -46.09
N THR A 13 11.81 24.56 -46.13
CA THR A 13 10.81 24.20 -45.12
C THR A 13 10.48 22.72 -45.29
N THR A 14 11.14 21.85 -44.53
CA THR A 14 10.74 20.43 -44.43
C THR A 14 9.55 20.31 -43.47
N SER A 15 8.40 19.94 -44.04
CA SER A 15 7.17 19.62 -43.32
C SER A 15 7.32 18.32 -42.53
N ALA A 16 6.57 18.17 -41.44
CA ALA A 16 6.56 16.95 -40.61
C ALA A 16 6.20 15.66 -41.40
N THR A 17 5.57 15.79 -42.57
CA THR A 17 5.32 14.68 -43.50
C THR A 17 6.57 14.20 -44.24
N SER A 18 7.57 15.05 -44.48
CA SER A 18 8.83 14.61 -45.11
C SER A 18 9.74 13.86 -44.14
N ASN A 19 9.73 14.20 -42.84
CA ASN A 19 10.52 13.49 -41.82
C ASN A 19 9.99 12.08 -41.58
N ARG A 20 8.67 11.87 -41.53
CA ARG A 20 8.10 10.52 -41.32
C ARG A 20 8.40 9.59 -42.49
N ALA A 21 8.41 10.12 -43.72
CA ALA A 21 8.78 9.40 -44.94
C ALA A 21 10.29 9.15 -45.05
N ALA A 22 11.13 10.05 -44.52
CA ALA A 22 12.57 9.85 -44.40
C ALA A 22 12.89 8.79 -43.33
N ASP A 23 12.32 8.90 -42.12
CA ASP A 23 12.48 7.94 -41.02
C ASP A 23 12.04 6.52 -41.42
N THR A 24 10.97 6.37 -42.21
CA THR A 24 10.54 5.05 -42.72
C THR A 24 11.48 4.50 -43.80
N ARG A 25 12.05 5.36 -44.65
CA ARG A 25 13.06 4.93 -45.63
C ARG A 25 14.36 4.53 -44.94
N ASP A 26 14.78 5.28 -43.93
CA ASP A 26 15.99 5.02 -43.14
C ASP A 26 15.85 3.72 -42.31
N LEU A 27 14.67 3.47 -41.73
CA LEU A 27 14.39 2.21 -41.03
C LEU A 27 14.37 0.99 -41.99
N ALA A 28 13.74 1.12 -43.17
CA ALA A 28 13.72 0.06 -44.17
C ALA A 28 15.11 -0.21 -44.76
N GLN A 29 15.97 0.81 -44.83
CA GLN A 29 17.37 0.68 -45.23
C GLN A 29 18.20 0.02 -44.13
N ALA A 30 18.05 0.43 -42.86
CA ALA A 30 18.74 -0.18 -41.73
C ALA A 30 18.39 -1.66 -41.57
N ARG A 31 17.11 -2.05 -41.77
CA ARG A 31 16.68 -3.45 -41.79
C ARG A 31 17.38 -4.26 -42.89
N ARG A 32 17.44 -3.73 -44.12
CA ARG A 32 18.17 -4.39 -45.22
C ARG A 32 19.66 -4.52 -44.94
N LEU A 33 20.29 -3.47 -44.40
CA LEU A 33 21.70 -3.51 -44.02
C LEU A 33 21.98 -4.55 -42.94
N SER A 34 21.09 -4.70 -41.93
CA SER A 34 21.25 -5.71 -40.88
C SER A 34 21.20 -7.15 -41.41
N GLN A 35 20.42 -7.38 -42.47
CA GLN A 35 20.35 -8.67 -43.17
C GLN A 35 21.56 -8.91 -44.07
N GLN A 36 22.08 -7.88 -44.73
CA GLN A 36 23.27 -7.96 -45.58
C GLN A 36 24.57 -8.10 -44.78
N ARG A 37 24.62 -7.52 -43.58
CA ARG A 37 25.80 -7.49 -42.69
C ARG A 37 25.45 -7.99 -41.29
N PRO A 38 25.00 -9.26 -41.12
CA PRO A 38 24.46 -9.77 -39.86
C PRO A 38 25.49 -9.97 -38.75
N ARG A 39 26.79 -9.87 -39.07
CA ARG A 39 27.92 -9.93 -38.13
C ARG A 39 28.48 -8.56 -37.76
N ASP A 40 27.92 -7.47 -38.32
CA ASP A 40 28.36 -6.11 -38.02
C ASP A 40 27.52 -5.53 -36.87
N PRO A 41 28.09 -5.38 -35.66
CA PRO A 41 27.35 -4.92 -34.49
C PRO A 41 26.82 -3.49 -34.65
N GLN A 42 27.51 -2.62 -35.40
CA GLN A 42 27.11 -1.22 -35.56
C GLN A 42 25.77 -1.11 -36.29
N VAL A 43 25.57 -1.94 -37.30
CA VAL A 43 24.32 -1.97 -38.08
C VAL A 43 23.11 -2.35 -37.20
N TRP A 44 23.32 -3.25 -36.25
CA TRP A 44 22.30 -3.64 -35.27
C TRP A 44 22.03 -2.54 -34.23
N LYS A 45 23.05 -1.80 -33.78
CA LYS A 45 22.87 -0.61 -32.92
C LYS A 45 22.10 0.49 -33.65
N ASP A 46 22.41 0.74 -34.92
CA ASP A 46 21.74 1.77 -35.72
C ASP A 46 20.27 1.41 -35.97
N LEU A 47 20.00 0.15 -36.32
CA LEU A 47 18.64 -0.37 -36.46
C LEU A 47 17.86 -0.23 -35.15
N GLY A 48 18.42 -0.68 -34.03
CA GLY A 48 17.77 -0.58 -32.72
C GLY A 48 17.47 0.87 -32.33
N ASN A 49 18.37 1.81 -32.63
CA ASN A 49 18.14 3.24 -32.36
C ASN A 49 16.98 3.83 -33.15
N LEU A 50 16.81 3.41 -34.41
CA LEU A 50 15.67 3.80 -35.25
C LEU A 50 14.36 3.17 -34.76
N GLU A 51 14.40 1.90 -34.34
CA GLU A 51 13.22 1.17 -33.83
C GLU A 51 12.78 1.67 -32.44
N PHE A 52 13.72 2.14 -31.61
CA PHE A 52 13.50 2.42 -30.18
C PHE A 52 12.32 3.35 -29.88
N LYS A 53 12.03 4.31 -30.78
CA LYS A 53 10.91 5.24 -30.59
C LYS A 53 9.55 4.58 -30.80
N ALA A 54 9.41 3.77 -31.84
CA ALA A 54 8.12 3.24 -32.32
C ALA A 54 7.86 1.79 -31.90
N GLU A 55 8.89 0.95 -31.85
CA GLU A 55 8.79 -0.51 -31.62
C GLU A 55 9.86 -0.93 -30.60
N PRO A 56 9.69 -0.60 -29.29
CA PRO A 56 10.71 -0.83 -28.28
C PRO A 56 11.06 -2.31 -28.08
N GLU A 57 10.13 -3.26 -28.31
CA GLU A 57 10.46 -4.70 -28.27
C GLU A 57 11.43 -5.10 -29.38
N ARG A 58 11.23 -4.57 -30.60
CA ARG A 58 12.13 -4.83 -31.73
C ARG A 58 13.47 -4.16 -31.55
N ALA A 59 13.48 -2.93 -31.03
CA ALA A 59 14.70 -2.25 -30.67
C ALA A 59 15.53 -3.06 -29.66
N LEU A 60 14.88 -3.63 -28.64
CA LEU A 60 15.55 -4.51 -27.69
C LEU A 60 16.18 -5.71 -28.39
N ALA A 61 15.46 -6.41 -29.27
CA ALA A 61 15.99 -7.55 -30.02
C ALA A 61 17.19 -7.16 -30.91
N SER A 62 17.11 -6.01 -31.59
CA SER A 62 18.20 -5.45 -32.39
C SER A 62 19.44 -5.14 -31.53
N PHE A 63 19.27 -4.52 -30.35
CA PHE A 63 20.37 -4.26 -29.43
C PHE A 63 20.93 -5.54 -28.80
N GLU A 64 20.10 -6.52 -28.46
CA GLU A 64 20.54 -7.84 -27.98
C GLU A 64 21.36 -8.57 -29.03
N ARG A 65 21.02 -8.40 -30.31
CA ARG A 65 21.83 -8.93 -31.40
C ARG A 65 23.19 -8.25 -31.47
N ALA A 66 23.26 -6.93 -31.33
CA ALA A 66 24.52 -6.21 -31.20
C ALA A 66 25.33 -6.70 -29.98
N LEU A 67 24.66 -6.94 -28.83
CA LEU A 67 25.30 -7.41 -27.61
C LEU A 67 25.87 -8.83 -27.77
N SER A 68 25.19 -9.71 -28.51
CA SER A 68 25.71 -11.05 -28.81
C SER A 68 26.99 -11.04 -29.66
N LEU A 69 27.23 -9.94 -30.40
CA LEU A 69 28.42 -9.74 -31.23
C LEU A 69 29.52 -8.98 -30.46
N LEU A 70 29.14 -8.14 -29.50
CA LEU A 70 30.02 -7.36 -28.62
C LEU A 70 29.53 -7.45 -27.15
N PRO A 71 29.81 -8.56 -26.43
CA PRO A 71 29.28 -8.78 -25.08
C PRO A 71 29.79 -7.78 -24.03
N ASP A 72 31.02 -7.29 -24.21
CA ASP A 72 31.73 -6.42 -23.26
C ASP A 72 31.90 -4.98 -23.79
N ASP A 73 30.98 -4.51 -24.65
CA ASP A 73 30.98 -3.13 -25.12
C ASP A 73 30.03 -2.25 -24.26
N PRO A 74 30.55 -1.26 -23.49
CA PRO A 74 29.74 -0.42 -22.60
C PRO A 74 28.60 0.29 -23.32
N GLN A 75 28.82 0.72 -24.55
CA GLN A 75 27.81 1.37 -25.38
C GLN A 75 26.65 0.42 -25.71
N THR A 76 26.94 -0.83 -26.08
CA THR A 76 25.89 -1.81 -26.40
C THR A 76 25.11 -2.22 -25.15
N LEU A 77 25.79 -2.42 -24.02
CA LEU A 77 25.16 -2.68 -22.73
C LEU A 77 24.19 -1.55 -22.33
N GLU A 78 24.58 -0.29 -22.51
CA GLU A 78 23.71 0.87 -22.25
C GLU A 78 22.49 0.92 -23.18
N LEU A 79 22.67 0.60 -24.47
CA LEU A 79 21.56 0.57 -25.43
C LEU A 79 20.54 -0.52 -25.09
N VAL A 80 20.99 -1.71 -24.68
CA VAL A 80 20.09 -2.76 -24.16
C VAL A 80 19.44 -2.31 -22.86
N ALA A 81 20.19 -1.70 -21.94
CA ALA A 81 19.66 -1.16 -20.68
C ALA A 81 18.56 -0.11 -20.95
N LYS A 82 18.76 0.75 -21.94
CA LYS A 82 17.82 1.77 -22.40
C LYS A 82 16.52 1.16 -22.92
N ALA A 83 16.61 0.13 -23.76
CA ALA A 83 15.45 -0.60 -24.26
C ALA A 83 14.73 -1.36 -23.16
N ALA A 84 15.46 -2.07 -22.30
CA ALA A 84 14.93 -2.78 -21.15
C ALA A 84 14.15 -1.84 -20.21
N GLN A 85 14.71 -0.68 -19.88
CA GLN A 85 14.01 0.32 -19.06
C GLN A 85 12.70 0.77 -19.69
N LYS A 86 12.70 1.08 -21.00
CA LYS A 86 11.49 1.53 -21.71
C LYS A 86 10.40 0.47 -21.72
N LEU A 87 10.76 -0.80 -21.66
CA LEU A 87 9.87 -1.96 -21.57
C LEU A 87 9.48 -2.33 -20.13
N GLY A 88 9.83 -1.50 -19.13
CA GLY A 88 9.53 -1.76 -17.73
C GLY A 88 10.43 -2.80 -17.06
N GLN A 89 11.50 -3.25 -17.72
CA GLN A 89 12.49 -4.18 -17.18
C GLN A 89 13.59 -3.42 -16.39
N ALA A 90 13.18 -2.66 -15.38
CA ALA A 90 14.06 -1.71 -14.67
C ALA A 90 15.27 -2.39 -13.99
N ASP A 91 15.08 -3.58 -13.42
CA ASP A 91 16.17 -4.33 -12.77
C ASP A 91 17.21 -4.83 -13.76
N ARG A 92 16.76 -5.31 -14.93
CA ARG A 92 17.66 -5.70 -16.02
C ARG A 92 18.43 -4.50 -16.55
N ALA A 93 17.75 -3.37 -16.72
CA ALA A 93 18.38 -2.13 -17.14
C ALA A 93 19.45 -1.66 -16.15
N GLN A 94 19.19 -1.78 -14.85
CA GLN A 94 20.16 -1.43 -13.81
C GLN A 94 21.37 -2.34 -13.84
N ALA A 95 21.18 -3.66 -13.94
CA ALA A 95 22.28 -4.62 -14.01
C ALA A 95 23.19 -4.37 -15.22
N LEU A 96 22.61 -4.15 -16.39
CA LEU A 96 23.35 -3.84 -17.62
C LEU A 96 24.10 -2.50 -17.54
N ALA A 97 23.51 -1.48 -16.91
CA ALA A 97 24.17 -0.20 -16.71
C ALA A 97 25.34 -0.29 -15.70
N LEU A 98 25.20 -1.09 -14.63
CA LEU A 98 26.29 -1.39 -13.71
C LEU A 98 27.40 -2.19 -14.40
N GLN A 99 27.06 -3.17 -15.24
CA GLN A 99 28.03 -3.91 -16.04
C GLN A 99 28.83 -2.99 -16.98
N ALA A 100 28.15 -2.05 -17.66
CA ALA A 100 28.82 -1.07 -18.52
C ALA A 100 29.84 -0.22 -17.73
N LEU A 101 29.49 0.21 -16.51
CA LEU A 101 30.40 0.96 -15.63
C LEU A 101 31.49 0.09 -14.99
N GLY A 102 31.25 -1.21 -14.82
CA GLY A 102 32.29 -2.15 -14.40
C GLY A 102 33.38 -2.35 -15.45
N ILE A 103 33.04 -2.15 -16.73
CA ILE A 103 33.99 -2.19 -17.86
C ILE A 103 34.66 -0.83 -18.04
N GLU A 104 33.87 0.25 -18.04
CA GLU A 104 34.37 1.62 -18.20
C GLU A 104 33.77 2.53 -17.10
N PRO A 105 34.49 2.75 -15.98
CA PRO A 105 33.99 3.54 -14.85
C PRO A 105 33.65 4.99 -15.20
N ASP A 106 34.33 5.59 -16.17
CA ASP A 106 34.13 6.97 -16.60
C ASP A 106 33.17 7.09 -17.80
N PHE A 107 32.31 6.08 -17.99
CA PHE A 107 31.33 6.07 -19.05
C PHE A 107 30.08 6.90 -18.70
N ALA A 108 30.06 8.15 -19.15
CA ALA A 108 28.99 9.11 -18.85
C ALA A 108 27.57 8.59 -19.14
N ALA A 109 27.36 7.85 -20.23
CA ALA A 109 26.03 7.31 -20.57
C ALA A 109 25.56 6.21 -19.59
N GLY A 110 26.49 5.44 -19.01
CA GLY A 110 26.20 4.49 -17.93
C GLY A 110 25.73 5.21 -16.67
N HIS A 111 26.43 6.29 -16.27
CA HIS A 111 25.99 7.13 -15.16
C HIS A 111 24.65 7.83 -15.41
N HIS A 112 24.39 8.32 -16.64
CA HIS A 112 23.08 8.86 -17.02
C HIS A 112 21.96 7.83 -16.82
N ARG A 113 22.22 6.58 -17.21
CA ARG A 113 21.26 5.48 -17.11
C ARG A 113 20.95 5.19 -15.65
N LEU A 114 21.97 5.02 -14.81
CA LEU A 114 21.78 4.80 -13.37
C LEU A 114 21.12 5.99 -12.67
N ALA A 115 21.53 7.22 -12.96
CA ALA A 115 20.85 8.42 -12.48
C ALA A 115 19.35 8.41 -12.82
N THR A 116 19.00 7.95 -14.03
CA THR A 116 17.62 7.82 -14.48
C THR A 116 16.85 6.76 -13.70
N LEU A 117 17.42 5.56 -13.58
CA LEU A 117 16.80 4.45 -12.88
C LEU A 117 16.64 4.72 -11.38
N TYR A 118 17.65 5.27 -10.71
CA TYR A 118 17.56 5.63 -9.30
C TYR A 118 16.55 6.75 -9.04
N PHE A 119 16.46 7.74 -9.94
CA PHE A 119 15.41 8.76 -9.85
C PHE A 119 14.01 8.16 -9.96
N GLU A 120 13.80 7.23 -10.90
CA GLU A 120 12.50 6.55 -11.07
C GLU A 120 12.14 5.64 -9.88
N LYS A 121 13.15 5.04 -9.23
CA LYS A 121 13.00 4.28 -7.98
C LYS A 121 12.88 5.16 -6.73
N GLY A 122 12.89 6.49 -6.86
CA GLY A 122 12.83 7.43 -5.74
C GLY A 122 14.10 7.50 -4.87
N GLN A 123 15.20 6.88 -5.32
CA GLN A 123 16.49 6.88 -4.63
C GLN A 123 17.31 8.11 -5.02
N PHE A 124 16.82 9.28 -4.61
CA PHE A 124 17.33 10.58 -5.07
C PHE A 124 18.79 10.83 -4.70
N ALA A 125 19.25 10.38 -3.53
CA ALA A 125 20.65 10.52 -3.12
C ALA A 125 21.61 9.77 -4.04
N LYS A 126 21.28 8.52 -4.42
CA LYS A 126 22.05 7.76 -5.41
C LYS A 126 21.99 8.34 -6.80
N ALA A 127 20.82 8.83 -7.19
CA ALA A 127 20.67 9.56 -8.45
C ALA A 127 21.62 10.76 -8.48
N LEU A 128 21.73 11.51 -7.37
CA LEU A 128 22.64 12.66 -7.27
C LEU A 128 24.10 12.26 -7.45
N GLN A 129 24.55 11.19 -6.79
CA GLN A 129 25.94 10.70 -6.92
C GLN A 129 26.32 10.40 -8.38
N HIS A 130 25.47 9.68 -9.12
CA HIS A 130 25.74 9.39 -10.53
C HIS A 130 25.59 10.61 -11.44
N ILE A 131 24.70 11.56 -11.10
CA ILE A 131 24.60 12.83 -11.81
C ILE A 131 25.90 13.63 -11.62
N GLU A 132 26.42 13.70 -10.41
CA GLU A 132 27.66 14.40 -10.11
C GLU A 132 28.84 13.75 -10.83
N ARG A 133 28.94 12.41 -10.82
CA ARG A 133 29.99 11.74 -11.59
C ARG A 133 29.88 11.98 -13.10
N ALA A 134 28.66 11.95 -13.66
CA ALA A 134 28.45 12.29 -15.07
C ALA A 134 28.86 13.74 -15.39
N LEU A 135 28.62 14.67 -14.45
CA LEU A 135 29.01 16.08 -14.59
C LEU A 135 30.52 16.30 -14.37
N ASP A 136 31.20 15.47 -13.59
CA ASP A 136 32.67 15.51 -13.50
C ASP A 136 33.31 15.14 -14.85
N ILE A 137 32.72 14.15 -15.54
CA ILE A 137 33.17 13.69 -16.86
C ILE A 137 32.76 14.68 -17.96
N SER A 138 31.57 15.26 -17.86
CA SER A 138 31.01 16.20 -18.83
C SER A 138 30.34 17.40 -18.14
N PRO A 139 31.13 18.41 -17.72
CA PRO A 139 30.65 19.54 -16.91
C PRO A 139 29.53 20.37 -17.54
N ASP A 140 29.51 20.40 -18.88
CA ASP A 140 28.56 21.18 -19.66
C ASP A 140 27.32 20.39 -20.12
N ASP A 141 27.09 19.19 -19.59
CA ASP A 141 25.87 18.43 -19.88
C ASP A 141 24.64 19.08 -19.22
N CYS A 142 23.95 19.94 -19.97
CA CYS A 142 22.72 20.61 -19.52
C CYS A 142 21.60 19.64 -19.12
N ARG A 143 21.55 18.43 -19.70
CA ARG A 143 20.53 17.43 -19.36
C ARG A 143 20.79 16.86 -17.97
N MET A 144 22.04 16.57 -17.62
CA MET A 144 22.41 16.14 -16.27
C MET A 144 22.30 17.25 -15.26
N GLN A 145 22.67 18.49 -15.60
CA GLN A 145 22.41 19.66 -14.74
C GLN A 145 20.91 19.81 -14.46
N SER A 146 20.04 19.71 -15.47
CA SER A 146 18.59 19.80 -15.27
C SER A 146 18.09 18.67 -14.36
N ARG A 147 18.62 17.45 -14.54
CA ARG A 147 18.38 16.32 -13.64
C ARG A 147 18.88 16.56 -12.22
N LYS A 148 20.03 17.21 -12.05
CA LYS A 148 20.57 17.63 -10.75
C LYS A 148 19.58 18.54 -10.05
N GLY A 149 19.08 19.56 -10.74
CA GLY A 149 18.06 20.47 -10.19
C GLY A 149 16.78 19.75 -9.76
N LEU A 150 16.29 18.79 -10.57
CA LEU A 150 15.12 17.98 -10.21
C LEU A 150 15.37 17.06 -9.00
N VAL A 151 16.56 16.45 -8.90
CA VAL A 151 16.94 15.61 -7.76
C VAL A 151 17.11 16.43 -6.49
N LEU A 152 17.75 17.60 -6.58
CA LEU A 152 17.90 18.53 -5.46
C LEU A 152 16.53 19.01 -4.96
N ASN A 153 15.57 19.28 -5.85
CA ASN A 153 14.19 19.54 -5.46
C ASN A 153 13.61 18.39 -4.62
N ARG A 154 13.74 17.14 -5.09
CA ARG A 154 13.25 15.95 -4.38
C ARG A 154 13.95 15.69 -3.04
N LEU A 155 15.15 16.22 -2.87
CA LEU A 155 15.91 16.21 -1.61
C LEU A 155 15.67 17.48 -0.77
N GLU A 156 14.72 18.34 -1.15
CA GLU A 156 14.35 19.59 -0.45
C GLU A 156 15.51 20.62 -0.35
N ARG A 157 16.55 20.44 -1.20
CA ARG A 157 17.70 21.34 -1.36
C ARG A 157 17.37 22.45 -2.36
N TYR A 158 16.34 23.23 -2.06
CA TYR A 158 15.73 24.18 -3.01
C TYR A 158 16.67 25.28 -3.49
N SER A 159 17.46 25.89 -2.61
CA SER A 159 18.36 27.00 -2.97
C SER A 159 19.45 26.54 -3.95
N GLU A 160 19.98 25.33 -3.77
CA GLU A 160 20.92 24.71 -4.71
C GLU A 160 20.24 24.34 -6.03
N ALA A 161 19.01 23.82 -5.98
CA ALA A 161 18.23 23.53 -7.18
C ALA A 161 17.95 24.80 -8.01
N ILE A 162 17.58 25.90 -7.35
CA ILE A 162 17.36 27.21 -7.97
C ILE A 162 18.66 27.67 -8.63
N ALA A 163 19.80 27.62 -7.93
CA ALA A 163 21.09 28.01 -8.49
C ALA A 163 21.47 27.18 -9.74
N VAL A 164 21.11 25.90 -9.78
CA VAL A 164 21.29 25.06 -10.97
C VAL A 164 20.40 25.53 -12.12
N PHE A 165 19.11 25.77 -11.87
CA PHE A 165 18.19 26.24 -12.92
C PHE A 165 18.51 27.66 -13.40
N ASP A 166 18.95 28.57 -12.53
CA ASP A 166 19.36 29.92 -12.93
C ASP A 166 20.57 29.87 -13.88
N LYS A 167 21.55 28.99 -13.62
CA LYS A 167 22.67 28.74 -14.55
C LYS A 167 22.19 28.17 -15.89
N LEU A 168 21.25 27.22 -15.85
CA LEU A 168 20.67 26.63 -17.06
C LEU A 168 19.87 27.65 -17.87
N ILE A 169 19.15 28.56 -17.22
CA ILE A 169 18.41 29.64 -17.88
C ILE A 169 19.37 30.60 -18.61
N VAL A 170 20.54 30.90 -18.04
CA VAL A 170 21.55 31.73 -18.72
C VAL A 170 22.12 31.03 -19.95
N ARG A 171 22.36 29.71 -19.86
CA ARG A 171 22.94 28.91 -20.95
C ARG A 171 21.94 28.59 -22.07
N GLU A 172 20.72 28.22 -21.69
CA GLU A 172 19.64 27.80 -22.58
C GLU A 172 18.37 28.64 -22.34
N PRO A 173 18.39 29.97 -22.58
CA PRO A 173 17.29 30.87 -22.23
C PRO A 173 15.97 30.56 -22.93
N GLY A 174 16.02 29.81 -24.03
CA GLY A 174 14.86 29.37 -24.80
C GLY A 174 14.22 28.06 -24.34
N ASP A 175 14.83 27.31 -23.41
CA ASP A 175 14.24 26.07 -22.89
C ASP A 175 13.25 26.40 -21.76
N TYR A 176 11.95 26.26 -22.04
CA TYR A 176 10.90 26.56 -21.08
C TYR A 176 10.97 25.69 -19.81
N SER A 177 11.57 24.49 -19.88
CA SER A 177 11.54 23.53 -18.79
C SER A 177 12.36 24.02 -17.60
N HIS A 178 13.48 24.71 -17.84
CA HIS A 178 14.31 25.31 -16.79
C HIS A 178 13.54 26.40 -16.04
N TRP A 179 12.87 27.29 -16.77
CA TRP A 179 12.00 28.33 -16.19
C TRP A 179 10.85 27.73 -15.37
N ASN A 180 10.17 26.70 -15.89
CA ASN A 180 9.08 26.02 -15.20
C ASN A 180 9.55 25.33 -13.91
N ASN A 181 10.73 24.70 -13.93
CA ASN A 181 11.25 24.00 -12.75
C ASN A 181 11.72 25.00 -11.68
N ALA A 182 12.35 26.10 -12.07
CA ALA A 182 12.64 27.22 -11.17
C ALA A 182 11.36 27.83 -10.58
N ALA A 183 10.32 28.03 -11.39
CA ALA A 183 9.02 28.52 -10.92
C ALA A 183 8.38 27.58 -9.87
N ASN A 184 8.47 26.26 -10.08
CA ASN A 184 8.02 25.28 -9.10
C ASN A 184 8.76 25.41 -7.77
N LEU A 185 10.08 25.60 -7.81
CA LEU A 185 10.89 25.80 -6.61
C LEU A 185 10.52 27.10 -5.89
N TYR A 186 10.38 28.22 -6.61
CA TYR A 186 9.94 29.49 -6.03
C TYR A 186 8.54 29.37 -5.40
N LYS A 187 7.63 28.61 -6.02
CA LYS A 187 6.33 28.29 -5.45
C LYS A 187 6.47 27.45 -4.18
N ASP A 188 7.28 26.40 -4.19
CA ASP A 188 7.47 25.50 -3.04
C ASP A 188 8.04 26.24 -1.81
N ILE A 189 8.88 27.27 -2.00
CA ILE A 189 9.41 28.14 -0.94
C ILE A 189 8.55 29.40 -0.65
N GLY A 190 7.34 29.49 -1.20
CA GLY A 190 6.38 30.57 -0.90
C GLY A 190 6.68 31.92 -1.58
N ARG A 191 7.62 31.99 -2.54
CA ARG A 191 7.90 33.19 -3.34
C ARG A 191 6.98 33.27 -4.55
N LEU A 192 5.67 33.38 -4.28
CA LEU A 192 4.60 33.18 -5.26
C LEU A 192 4.61 34.20 -6.43
N ALA A 193 4.91 35.47 -6.17
CA ALA A 193 5.03 36.48 -7.23
C ALA A 193 6.14 36.15 -8.23
N LYS A 194 7.31 35.74 -7.73
CA LYS A 194 8.45 35.31 -8.56
C LYS A 194 8.16 34.01 -9.30
N ALA A 195 7.43 33.09 -8.65
CA ALA A 195 6.96 31.88 -9.30
C ALA A 195 6.05 32.21 -10.50
N ASP A 196 5.08 33.12 -10.36
CA ASP A 196 4.20 33.53 -11.47
C ASP A 196 4.99 34.19 -12.62
N GLU A 197 5.96 35.07 -12.32
CA GLU A 197 6.84 35.67 -13.33
C GLU A 197 7.56 34.58 -14.16
N TYR A 198 8.18 33.60 -13.49
CA TYR A 198 8.92 32.54 -14.14
C TYR A 198 7.99 31.57 -14.90
N TYR A 199 6.80 31.30 -14.37
CA TYR A 199 5.78 30.55 -15.09
C TYR A 199 5.34 31.28 -16.35
N GLN A 200 5.04 32.58 -16.30
CA GLN A 200 4.68 33.37 -17.47
C GLN A 200 5.78 33.30 -18.54
N LYS A 201 7.05 33.38 -18.12
CA LYS A 201 8.19 33.23 -19.03
C LYS A 201 8.24 31.83 -19.65
N ALA A 202 8.15 30.78 -18.85
CA ALA A 202 8.10 29.39 -19.34
C ALA A 202 6.95 29.19 -20.34
N VAL A 203 5.78 29.69 -19.99
CA VAL A 203 4.56 29.66 -20.79
C VAL A 203 4.72 30.40 -22.12
N SER A 204 5.49 31.50 -22.18
CA SER A 204 5.80 32.23 -23.42
C SER A 204 6.73 31.47 -24.38
N LEU A 205 7.60 30.61 -23.82
CA LEU A 205 8.60 29.82 -24.56
C LEU A 205 8.06 28.44 -24.97
N ALA A 206 7.12 27.91 -24.21
CA ALA A 206 6.47 26.62 -24.44
C ALA A 206 5.73 26.56 -25.79
N ARG A 207 5.82 25.43 -26.50
CA ARG A 207 5.05 25.22 -27.73
C ARG A 207 3.61 24.89 -27.37
N ARG A 208 2.70 24.94 -28.36
CA ARG A 208 1.27 24.62 -28.16
C ARG A 208 1.01 23.25 -27.52
N LYS A 209 1.92 22.28 -27.60
CA LYS A 209 1.72 20.95 -26.97
C LYS A 209 2.26 20.87 -25.53
N ASP A 210 3.03 21.86 -25.09
CA ASP A 210 3.72 21.85 -23.81
C ASP A 210 2.81 22.49 -22.74
N VAL A 211 1.81 21.74 -22.29
CA VAL A 211 0.74 22.23 -21.38
C VAL A 211 1.19 22.38 -19.92
N LEU A 212 2.30 21.75 -19.55
CA LEU A 212 2.74 21.61 -18.16
C LEU A 212 3.02 22.95 -17.46
N PRO A 213 3.77 23.91 -18.06
CA PRO A 213 4.03 25.19 -17.40
C PRO A 213 2.76 25.98 -17.09
N TYR A 214 1.78 25.90 -17.98
CA TYR A 214 0.51 26.59 -17.78
C TYR A 214 -0.33 25.94 -16.68
N SER A 215 -0.35 24.61 -16.64
CA SER A 215 -1.08 23.84 -15.60
C SER A 215 -0.46 24.07 -14.21
N ASN A 216 0.87 24.14 -14.12
CA ASN A 216 1.56 24.48 -12.88
C ASN A 216 1.27 25.93 -12.45
N ARG A 217 1.25 26.87 -13.39
CA ARG A 217 0.87 28.26 -13.15
C ARG A 217 -0.55 28.38 -12.58
N LEU A 218 -1.52 27.75 -13.25
CA LEU A 218 -2.92 27.70 -12.80
C LEU A 218 -3.01 27.24 -11.35
N THR A 219 -2.34 26.14 -11.02
CA THR A 219 -2.29 25.61 -9.66
C THR A 219 -1.62 26.59 -8.69
N SER A 220 -0.52 27.21 -9.10
CA SER A 220 0.23 28.17 -8.29
C SER A 220 -0.60 29.40 -7.87
N LEU A 221 -1.46 29.90 -8.75
CA LEU A 221 -2.27 31.09 -8.50
C LEU A 221 -3.25 30.93 -7.33
N HIS A 222 -3.65 29.70 -7.01
CA HIS A 222 -4.58 29.41 -5.91
C HIS A 222 -3.92 29.50 -4.52
N TYR A 223 -2.59 29.52 -4.46
CA TYR A 223 -1.87 29.74 -3.20
C TYR A 223 -1.64 31.23 -2.92
N ASP A 224 -1.78 32.09 -3.93
CA ASP A 224 -1.39 33.50 -3.88
C ASP A 224 -2.54 34.37 -3.34
N PRO A 225 -2.40 34.95 -2.13
CA PRO A 225 -3.45 35.74 -1.50
C PRO A 225 -3.78 37.04 -2.27
N GLU A 226 -2.92 37.48 -3.20
CA GLU A 226 -3.14 38.69 -4.01
C GLU A 226 -3.97 38.42 -5.28
N ARG A 227 -4.26 37.15 -5.61
CA ARG A 227 -5.00 36.79 -6.83
C ARG A 227 -6.50 36.71 -6.57
N SER A 228 -7.25 37.50 -7.31
CA SER A 228 -8.71 37.46 -7.27
C SER A 228 -9.27 36.21 -7.96
N ARG A 229 -10.45 35.77 -7.53
CA ARG A 229 -11.22 34.70 -8.19
C ARG A 229 -11.39 34.98 -9.69
N ASP A 230 -11.77 36.20 -10.04
CA ASP A 230 -12.01 36.60 -11.45
C ASP A 230 -10.74 36.45 -12.30
N TYR A 231 -9.58 36.87 -11.77
CA TYR A 231 -8.32 36.70 -12.47
C TYR A 231 -7.99 35.22 -12.69
N ILE A 232 -8.12 34.41 -11.65
CA ILE A 232 -7.87 32.97 -11.71
C ILE A 232 -8.78 32.31 -12.76
N PHE A 233 -10.07 32.65 -12.76
CA PHE A 233 -11.05 32.12 -13.71
C PHE A 233 -10.69 32.47 -15.16
N GLU A 234 -10.30 33.71 -15.44
CA GLU A 234 -9.86 34.13 -16.77
C GLU A 234 -8.60 33.39 -17.24
N VAL A 235 -7.67 33.09 -16.34
CA VAL A 235 -6.52 32.24 -16.66
C VAL A 235 -6.98 30.79 -16.92
N CYS A 236 -7.93 30.23 -16.15
CA CYS A 236 -8.45 28.88 -16.41
C CYS A 236 -9.04 28.76 -17.83
N LYS A 237 -9.93 29.68 -18.21
CA LYS A 237 -10.61 29.71 -19.53
C LYS A 237 -9.68 29.80 -20.74
N GLN A 238 -8.50 30.39 -20.55
CA GLN A 238 -7.51 30.51 -21.62
C GLN A 238 -6.86 29.17 -21.99
N TRP A 239 -7.01 28.12 -21.17
CA TRP A 239 -6.46 26.81 -21.47
C TRP A 239 -6.95 26.27 -22.81
N GLN A 240 -8.27 26.27 -23.04
CA GLN A 240 -8.90 25.72 -24.24
C GLN A 240 -8.40 26.40 -25.54
N SER A 241 -8.42 27.74 -25.60
CA SER A 241 -7.98 28.47 -26.80
C SER A 241 -6.49 28.22 -27.10
N ARG A 242 -5.69 28.07 -26.04
CA ARG A 242 -4.25 27.91 -26.13
C ARG A 242 -3.83 26.50 -26.50
N PHE A 243 -4.41 25.48 -25.89
CA PHE A 243 -3.93 24.08 -25.95
C PHE A 243 -4.91 23.13 -26.63
N GLY A 244 -6.19 23.49 -26.75
CA GLY A 244 -7.21 22.65 -27.37
C GLY A 244 -6.84 22.21 -28.80
N PRO A 245 -7.36 21.07 -29.27
CA PRO A 245 -7.08 20.58 -30.61
C PRO A 245 -7.61 21.56 -31.66
N LYS A 246 -6.90 21.72 -32.79
CA LYS A 246 -7.35 22.58 -33.90
C LYS A 246 -8.66 22.12 -34.52
N SER A 247 -8.90 20.82 -34.49
CA SER A 247 -10.11 20.16 -34.94
C SER A 247 -10.45 19.11 -33.88
N VAL A 248 -11.62 19.25 -33.28
CA VAL A 248 -12.16 18.29 -32.32
C VAL A 248 -12.78 17.15 -33.15
N PRO A 249 -12.35 15.88 -32.96
CA PRO A 249 -13.03 14.76 -33.58
C PRO A 249 -14.50 14.71 -33.14
N PRO A 250 -15.43 14.17 -33.95
CA PRO A 250 -16.79 13.94 -33.51
C PRO A 250 -16.79 13.16 -32.19
N ARG A 251 -17.56 13.66 -31.22
CA ARG A 251 -17.78 12.97 -29.96
C ARG A 251 -18.44 11.62 -30.26
N PRO A 252 -17.98 10.51 -29.65
CA PRO A 252 -18.59 9.21 -29.90
C PRO A 252 -20.04 9.22 -29.42
N GLU A 253 -20.91 8.61 -30.21
CA GLU A 253 -22.29 8.36 -29.81
C GLU A 253 -22.41 6.98 -29.17
N ALA A 254 -23.20 6.88 -28.11
CA ALA A 254 -23.51 5.60 -27.52
C ALA A 254 -24.31 4.75 -28.51
N GLN A 255 -23.87 3.50 -28.73
CA GLN A 255 -24.56 2.56 -29.62
C GLN A 255 -25.97 2.22 -29.12
N ASP A 256 -26.13 2.20 -27.80
CA ASP A 256 -27.39 2.01 -27.11
C ASP A 256 -27.62 3.18 -26.14
N ARG A 257 -28.70 3.94 -26.36
CA ARG A 257 -29.15 5.06 -25.53
C ARG A 257 -30.27 4.64 -24.57
N ALA A 258 -30.32 3.37 -24.20
CA ALA A 258 -31.20 2.92 -23.13
C ALA A 258 -30.81 3.60 -21.81
N PRO A 259 -31.74 4.32 -21.15
CA PRO A 259 -31.49 4.97 -19.86
C PRO A 259 -31.25 3.97 -18.73
N ASP A 260 -31.78 2.76 -18.86
CA ASP A 260 -31.73 1.71 -17.85
C ASP A 260 -30.54 0.74 -18.01
N ARG A 261 -29.76 0.73 -19.09
CA ARG A 261 -28.66 -0.24 -19.24
C ARG A 261 -27.50 -0.08 -18.25
N CYS A 262 -26.63 -1.08 -18.14
CA CYS A 262 -25.35 -0.95 -17.41
C CYS A 262 -24.39 0.02 -18.12
N LEU A 263 -23.73 0.90 -17.36
CA LEU A 263 -22.86 1.96 -17.87
C LEU A 263 -21.39 1.64 -17.68
N ARG A 264 -20.57 1.96 -18.68
CA ARG A 264 -19.11 1.88 -18.59
C ARG A 264 -18.53 3.20 -18.12
N ILE A 265 -17.94 3.20 -16.93
CA ILE A 265 -17.29 4.37 -16.35
C ILE A 265 -15.77 4.20 -16.41
N GLY A 266 -15.10 5.13 -17.08
CA GLY A 266 -13.64 5.21 -17.14
C GLY A 266 -13.09 6.17 -16.08
N LEU A 267 -12.05 5.79 -15.35
CA LEU A 267 -11.40 6.58 -14.31
C LEU A 267 -9.94 6.88 -14.74
N VAL A 268 -9.60 8.14 -14.99
CA VAL A 268 -8.24 8.55 -15.36
C VAL A 268 -7.55 9.19 -14.15
N SER A 269 -6.50 8.57 -13.61
CA SER A 269 -5.78 9.14 -12.45
C SER A 269 -4.32 8.68 -12.30
N ASP A 270 -3.45 9.56 -11.78
CA ASP A 270 -2.17 9.15 -11.17
C ASP A 270 -2.34 8.66 -9.71
N GLY A 271 -3.48 8.97 -9.11
CA GLY A 271 -3.77 8.83 -7.69
C GLY A 271 -4.47 7.53 -7.27
N LEU A 272 -4.59 6.52 -8.15
CA LEU A 272 -5.17 5.20 -7.83
C LEU A 272 -4.20 4.32 -6.98
N ARG A 273 -3.73 4.88 -5.88
CA ARG A 273 -2.67 4.37 -5.00
C ARG A 273 -2.79 5.06 -3.63
N GLN A 274 -1.87 4.79 -2.71
CA GLN A 274 -1.70 5.51 -1.44
C GLN A 274 -1.38 6.97 -1.73
N HIS A 275 -2.45 7.74 -1.85
CA HIS A 275 -2.54 9.10 -2.33
C HIS A 275 -3.90 9.65 -1.88
N PRO A 276 -4.05 10.97 -1.65
CA PRO A 276 -5.33 11.54 -1.26
C PRO A 276 -6.51 11.08 -2.11
N VAL A 277 -6.36 11.06 -3.44
CA VAL A 277 -7.38 10.55 -4.37
C VAL A 277 -7.80 9.12 -4.02
N GLY A 278 -6.85 8.18 -3.88
CA GLY A 278 -7.15 6.79 -3.56
C GLY A 278 -7.92 6.64 -2.23
N ASN A 279 -7.52 7.39 -1.20
CA ASN A 279 -8.21 7.41 0.09
C ASN A 279 -9.63 8.00 0.00
N MET A 280 -9.90 8.87 -0.97
CA MET A 280 -11.17 9.59 -1.11
C MET A 280 -12.20 8.90 -2.03
N ILE A 281 -11.80 7.85 -2.75
CA ILE A 281 -12.68 7.15 -3.71
C ILE A 281 -12.80 5.65 -3.47
N VAL A 282 -11.82 5.01 -2.82
CA VAL A 282 -11.76 3.53 -2.74
C VAL A 282 -13.03 2.94 -2.13
N GLY A 283 -13.51 3.52 -1.03
CA GLY A 283 -14.74 3.08 -0.37
C GLY A 283 -15.96 3.20 -1.28
N VAL A 284 -16.06 4.29 -2.05
CA VAL A 284 -17.15 4.51 -3.01
C VAL A 284 -17.14 3.43 -4.08
N LEU A 285 -16.00 3.20 -4.73
CA LEU A 285 -15.86 2.21 -5.80
C LEU A 285 -16.20 0.79 -5.32
N GLU A 286 -15.88 0.45 -4.07
CA GLU A 286 -16.22 -0.84 -3.45
C GLU A 286 -17.72 -1.03 -3.19
N LYS A 287 -18.50 0.06 -3.11
CA LYS A 287 -19.95 0.03 -2.84
C LYS A 287 -20.82 0.27 -4.07
N LEU A 288 -20.25 0.62 -5.21
CA LEU A 288 -21.03 0.82 -6.43
C LEU A 288 -21.71 -0.49 -6.87
N PRO A 289 -23.01 -0.43 -7.26
CA PRO A 289 -23.73 -1.62 -7.70
C PRO A 289 -23.21 -2.10 -9.06
N ARG A 290 -22.58 -3.28 -9.07
CA ARG A 290 -21.94 -3.87 -10.28
C ARG A 290 -22.90 -4.13 -11.44
N HIS A 291 -24.21 -4.26 -11.19
CA HIS A 291 -25.21 -4.40 -12.24
C HIS A 291 -25.52 -3.07 -12.95
N GLN A 292 -25.21 -1.93 -12.34
CA GLN A 292 -25.40 -0.60 -12.95
C GLN A 292 -24.14 -0.06 -13.59
N PHE A 293 -22.95 -0.45 -13.10
CA PHE A 293 -21.68 0.10 -13.56
C PHE A 293 -20.59 -0.95 -13.79
N GLU A 294 -19.93 -0.86 -14.95
CA GLU A 294 -18.64 -1.48 -15.25
C GLU A 294 -17.55 -0.40 -15.16
N LEU A 295 -16.56 -0.60 -14.30
CA LEU A 295 -15.49 0.37 -14.05
C LEU A 295 -14.20 0.01 -14.79
N PHE A 296 -13.59 1.01 -15.42
CA PHE A 296 -12.32 0.91 -16.13
C PHE A 296 -11.32 1.89 -15.52
N ALA A 297 -10.11 1.43 -15.18
CA ALA A 297 -9.07 2.28 -14.61
C ALA A 297 -7.94 2.55 -15.63
N TYR A 298 -7.68 3.82 -15.90
CA TYR A 298 -6.58 4.31 -16.74
C TYR A 298 -5.56 5.03 -15.87
N SER A 299 -4.56 4.30 -15.38
CA SER A 299 -3.57 4.85 -14.45
C SER A 299 -2.31 5.38 -15.15
N THR A 300 -1.91 6.61 -14.83
CA THR A 300 -0.60 7.17 -15.23
C THR A 300 0.52 6.77 -14.26
N SER A 301 0.19 6.06 -13.18
CA SER A 301 1.13 5.49 -12.22
C SER A 301 1.27 3.98 -12.39
N GLN A 302 2.41 3.44 -11.97
CA GLN A 302 2.68 1.99 -11.92
C GLN A 302 2.82 1.47 -10.49
N VAL A 303 2.73 2.35 -9.48
CA VAL A 303 2.81 1.98 -8.07
C VAL A 303 1.71 0.98 -7.72
N CYS A 304 2.03 -0.06 -6.96
CA CYS A 304 1.07 -1.07 -6.50
C CYS A 304 1.12 -1.24 -4.97
N ASP A 305 0.30 -0.47 -4.26
CA ASP A 305 0.15 -0.56 -2.81
C ASP A 305 -1.18 -1.21 -2.38
N HIS A 306 -1.54 -1.08 -1.10
CA HIS A 306 -2.76 -1.67 -0.56
C HIS A 306 -4.05 -1.03 -1.12
N LEU A 307 -4.05 0.27 -1.42
CA LEU A 307 -5.21 0.93 -2.04
C LEU A 307 -5.31 0.58 -3.51
N THR A 308 -4.18 0.53 -4.23
CA THR A 308 -4.16 0.07 -5.62
C THR A 308 -4.79 -1.33 -5.75
N ARG A 309 -4.50 -2.25 -4.83
CA ARG A 309 -5.09 -3.60 -4.83
C ARG A 309 -6.59 -3.60 -4.58
N ARG A 310 -7.08 -2.76 -3.66
CA ARG A 310 -8.52 -2.60 -3.40
C ARG A 310 -9.24 -2.06 -4.62
N ILE A 311 -8.75 -0.97 -5.21
CA ILE A 311 -9.34 -0.38 -6.42
C ILE A 311 -9.26 -1.37 -7.59
N ARG A 312 -8.16 -2.10 -7.76
CA ARG A 312 -8.06 -3.14 -8.80
C ARG A 312 -9.12 -4.23 -8.67
N ALA A 313 -9.55 -4.56 -7.45
CA ALA A 313 -10.57 -5.57 -7.21
C ALA A 313 -12.01 -5.08 -7.56
N THR A 314 -12.20 -3.78 -7.77
CA THR A 314 -13.50 -3.19 -8.12
C THR A 314 -13.66 -2.92 -9.62
N VAL A 315 -12.56 -2.92 -10.38
CA VAL A 315 -12.58 -2.59 -11.82
C VAL A 315 -12.50 -3.83 -12.70
N GLN A 316 -13.13 -3.74 -13.87
CA GLN A 316 -13.15 -4.77 -14.90
C GLN A 316 -11.82 -4.79 -15.67
N GLN A 317 -11.22 -3.62 -15.86
CA GLN A 317 -9.97 -3.46 -16.60
C GLN A 317 -9.08 -2.41 -15.94
N TRP A 318 -7.78 -2.73 -15.84
CA TRP A 318 -6.75 -1.79 -15.38
C TRP A 318 -5.69 -1.61 -16.48
N LEU A 319 -5.49 -0.38 -16.94
CA LEU A 319 -4.54 -0.04 -17.98
C LEU A 319 -3.53 0.99 -17.49
N ALA A 320 -2.24 0.69 -17.64
CA ALA A 320 -1.17 1.66 -17.45
C ALA A 320 -1.04 2.53 -18.71
N ILE A 321 -1.25 3.83 -18.59
CA ILE A 321 -1.36 4.75 -19.74
C ILE A 321 -0.22 5.77 -19.82
N LYS A 322 0.79 5.70 -18.94
CA LYS A 322 1.90 6.68 -18.90
C LYS A 322 2.61 6.84 -20.24
N HIS A 323 2.78 5.75 -21.00
CA HIS A 323 3.48 5.71 -22.28
C HIS A 323 2.61 6.18 -23.47
N MET A 324 1.31 6.35 -23.28
CA MET A 324 0.39 6.73 -24.34
C MET A 324 0.35 8.26 -24.50
N ASP A 325 0.38 8.71 -25.76
CA ASP A 325 0.09 10.10 -26.11
C ASP A 325 -1.42 10.37 -26.08
N GLU A 326 -1.78 11.64 -26.26
CA GLU A 326 -3.16 12.11 -26.09
C GLU A 326 -4.12 11.42 -27.05
N HIS A 327 -3.72 11.26 -28.32
CA HIS A 327 -4.53 10.64 -29.37
C HIS A 327 -4.66 9.13 -29.19
N THR A 328 -3.58 8.44 -28.81
CA THR A 328 -3.59 6.99 -28.59
C THR A 328 -4.50 6.64 -27.41
N LEU A 329 -4.40 7.41 -26.32
CA LEU A 329 -5.29 7.23 -25.17
C LEU A 329 -6.75 7.54 -25.54
N ALA A 330 -6.99 8.63 -26.27
CA ALA A 330 -8.32 9.00 -26.72
C ALA A 330 -8.95 7.94 -27.65
N GLN A 331 -8.15 7.28 -28.48
CA GLN A 331 -8.62 6.16 -29.31
C GLN A 331 -8.91 4.93 -28.44
N ARG A 332 -8.01 4.58 -27.52
CA ARG A 332 -8.23 3.45 -26.61
C ARG A 332 -9.52 3.57 -25.79
N ILE A 333 -9.81 4.76 -25.28
CA ILE A 333 -11.06 5.03 -24.53
C ILE A 333 -12.30 4.83 -25.42
N ARG A 334 -12.24 5.23 -26.70
CA ARG A 334 -13.31 4.97 -27.67
C ARG A 334 -13.47 3.48 -27.96
N ASP A 335 -12.36 2.77 -28.11
CA ASP A 335 -12.35 1.33 -28.38
C ASP A 335 -12.92 0.54 -27.19
N ASP A 336 -12.62 0.96 -25.96
CA ASP A 336 -13.21 0.40 -24.73
C ASP A 336 -14.72 0.77 -24.59
N ARG A 337 -15.23 1.71 -25.39
CA ARG A 337 -16.62 2.22 -25.41
C ARG A 337 -17.07 2.76 -24.05
N ILE A 338 -16.24 3.62 -23.46
CA ILE A 338 -16.59 4.30 -22.21
C ILE A 338 -17.76 5.25 -22.43
N ASP A 339 -18.78 5.16 -21.56
CA ASP A 339 -19.98 6.00 -21.59
C ASP A 339 -19.74 7.32 -20.84
N ILE A 340 -19.16 7.22 -19.65
CA ILE A 340 -18.81 8.35 -18.80
C ILE A 340 -17.31 8.24 -18.47
N LEU A 341 -16.52 9.20 -18.93
CA LEU A 341 -15.10 9.28 -18.57
C LEU A 341 -14.93 10.32 -17.46
N ILE A 342 -14.34 9.90 -16.36
CA ILE A 342 -14.08 10.71 -15.19
C ILE A 342 -12.59 11.04 -15.09
N ASP A 343 -12.29 12.34 -15.12
CA ASP A 343 -10.97 12.86 -14.82
C ASP A 343 -10.76 13.01 -13.31
N LEU A 344 -9.68 12.41 -12.80
CA LEU A 344 -9.26 12.49 -11.40
C LEU A 344 -7.84 13.06 -11.26
N CYS A 345 -7.40 13.90 -12.22
CA CYS A 345 -6.08 14.54 -12.22
C CYS A 345 -6.14 16.07 -12.23
N GLY A 346 -7.10 16.65 -12.96
CA GLY A 346 -7.18 18.09 -13.21
C GLY A 346 -5.92 18.58 -13.90
N HIS A 347 -5.38 19.71 -13.45
CA HIS A 347 -4.12 20.29 -13.95
C HIS A 347 -2.86 19.75 -13.25
N ASN A 348 -2.98 18.76 -12.36
CA ASN A 348 -1.86 18.26 -11.57
C ASN A 348 -1.02 17.21 -12.33
N ALA A 349 -0.13 16.54 -11.60
CA ALA A 349 0.71 15.48 -12.13
C ALA A 349 -0.14 14.41 -12.84
N GLY A 350 0.38 13.86 -13.95
CA GLY A 350 -0.35 12.84 -14.70
C GLY A 350 -1.62 13.33 -15.41
N ASN A 351 -1.85 14.65 -15.50
CA ASN A 351 -3.01 15.20 -16.20
C ASN A 351 -3.10 14.71 -17.65
N ARG A 352 -4.36 14.56 -18.11
CA ARG A 352 -4.71 14.14 -19.47
C ARG A 352 -5.71 15.12 -20.11
N MET A 353 -5.61 16.40 -19.77
CA MET A 353 -6.49 17.46 -20.30
C MET A 353 -6.50 17.50 -21.83
N GLY A 354 -5.36 17.27 -22.49
CA GLY A 354 -5.32 17.16 -23.95
C GLY A 354 -6.12 15.96 -24.50
N THR A 355 -6.12 14.83 -23.82
CA THR A 355 -7.01 13.69 -24.14
C THR A 355 -8.48 14.06 -23.92
N MET A 356 -8.81 14.73 -22.82
CA MET A 356 -10.18 15.18 -22.53
C MET A 356 -10.69 16.15 -23.62
N ALA A 357 -9.83 17.06 -24.08
CA ALA A 357 -10.14 18.00 -25.15
C ALA A 357 -10.41 17.32 -26.52
N LEU A 358 -9.99 16.06 -26.70
CA LEU A 358 -10.33 15.23 -27.85
C LEU A 358 -11.70 14.54 -27.72
N GLN A 359 -12.44 14.77 -26.64
CA GLN A 359 -13.80 14.26 -26.39
C GLN A 359 -13.96 12.75 -26.66
N PRO A 360 -13.24 11.88 -25.93
CA PRO A 360 -13.18 10.45 -26.23
C PRO A 360 -14.36 9.61 -25.71
N ALA A 361 -15.30 10.21 -24.97
CA ALA A 361 -16.50 9.56 -24.45
C ALA A 361 -17.73 10.48 -24.61
N PRO A 362 -18.96 9.95 -24.59
CA PRO A 362 -20.19 10.74 -24.67
C PRO A 362 -20.33 11.80 -23.58
N LEU A 363 -19.96 11.44 -22.35
CA LEU A 363 -19.95 12.33 -21.19
C LEU A 363 -18.57 12.37 -20.53
N LEU A 364 -18.09 13.58 -20.27
CA LEU A 364 -16.85 13.85 -19.54
C LEU A 364 -17.16 14.52 -18.21
N VAL A 365 -16.64 13.96 -17.12
CA VAL A 365 -16.86 14.45 -15.76
C VAL A 365 -15.54 14.74 -15.09
N LYS A 366 -15.40 15.89 -14.44
CA LYS A 366 -14.34 16.16 -13.50
C LYS A 366 -14.76 15.74 -12.09
N TRP A 367 -13.94 14.93 -11.42
CA TRP A 367 -14.10 14.63 -9.99
C TRP A 367 -12.73 14.67 -9.30
N VAL A 368 -12.69 14.55 -7.97
CA VAL A 368 -11.55 14.61 -7.04
C VAL A 368 -10.16 14.34 -7.63
N GLY A 369 -9.13 15.01 -7.11
CA GLY A 369 -7.75 14.86 -7.57
C GLY A 369 -7.34 15.98 -8.52
N GLY A 370 -6.50 16.88 -8.03
CA GLY A 370 -6.20 18.15 -8.70
C GLY A 370 -7.44 18.99 -9.04
N LEU A 371 -8.53 18.73 -8.32
CA LEU A 371 -9.74 19.53 -8.35
C LEU A 371 -9.53 20.74 -7.43
N ILE A 372 -8.95 21.78 -8.02
CA ILE A 372 -8.61 23.04 -7.34
C ILE A 372 -9.53 24.18 -7.74
N ASN A 373 -10.19 24.04 -8.89
CA ASN A 373 -11.15 24.95 -9.51
C ASN A 373 -11.70 24.30 -10.81
N THR A 374 -12.44 25.06 -11.61
CA THR A 374 -12.73 24.73 -13.02
C THR A 374 -11.49 24.23 -13.78
N THR A 375 -11.68 23.27 -14.68
CA THR A 375 -10.64 22.82 -15.61
C THR A 375 -10.41 23.81 -16.77
N GLY A 376 -11.36 24.70 -17.03
CA GLY A 376 -11.30 25.64 -18.15
C GLY A 376 -11.38 24.96 -19.53
N LEU A 377 -11.84 23.71 -19.60
CA LEU A 377 -12.04 22.96 -20.84
C LEU A 377 -13.53 22.93 -21.21
N ASP A 378 -13.87 23.46 -22.39
CA ASP A 378 -15.22 23.35 -22.97
C ASP A 378 -15.66 21.88 -23.20
N ALA A 379 -14.70 20.95 -23.23
CA ALA A 379 -14.96 19.54 -23.47
C ALA A 379 -15.55 18.82 -22.24
N ILE A 380 -15.26 19.28 -21.01
CA ILE A 380 -15.71 18.61 -19.80
C ILE A 380 -17.13 19.08 -19.49
N ASP A 381 -18.08 18.15 -19.50
CA ASP A 381 -19.51 18.48 -19.41
C ASP A 381 -19.91 18.82 -17.97
N TYR A 382 -19.38 18.06 -17.00
CA TYR A 382 -19.77 18.16 -15.61
C TYR A 382 -18.57 18.20 -14.65
N LEU A 383 -18.75 18.84 -13.50
CA LEU A 383 -17.81 18.81 -12.38
C LEU A 383 -18.56 18.41 -11.10
N LEU A 384 -18.11 17.35 -10.44
CA LEU A 384 -18.70 16.83 -9.22
C LEU A 384 -18.17 17.58 -8.00
N SER A 385 -19.09 18.21 -7.28
CA SER A 385 -18.90 19.07 -6.11
C SER A 385 -20.04 18.84 -5.10
N ASP A 386 -20.18 19.73 -4.14
CA ASP A 386 -21.29 19.82 -3.20
C ASP A 386 -21.70 21.30 -2.96
N ARG A 387 -22.75 21.50 -2.16
CA ARG A 387 -23.34 22.82 -1.89
C ARG A 387 -22.49 23.73 -0.99
N ILE A 388 -21.54 23.20 -0.25
CA ILE A 388 -20.65 23.95 0.64
C ILE A 388 -19.37 24.32 -0.10
N GLU A 389 -18.81 23.36 -0.83
CA GLU A 389 -17.64 23.53 -1.68
C GLU A 389 -17.92 24.51 -2.83
N SER A 390 -19.06 24.37 -3.49
CA SER A 390 -19.52 25.24 -4.59
C SER A 390 -20.96 25.70 -4.33
N PRO A 391 -21.16 26.76 -3.52
CA PRO A 391 -22.49 27.27 -3.21
C PRO A 391 -23.27 27.75 -4.45
N GLU A 392 -24.57 27.95 -4.29
CA GLU A 392 -25.40 28.53 -5.34
C GLU A 392 -24.86 29.90 -5.77
N GLY A 393 -24.91 30.18 -7.08
CA GLY A 393 -24.37 31.40 -7.67
C GLY A 393 -22.91 31.30 -8.15
N GLU A 394 -22.18 30.26 -7.75
CA GLU A 394 -20.81 30.03 -8.22
C GLU A 394 -20.74 29.51 -9.66
N ASP A 395 -21.85 29.03 -10.25
CA ASP A 395 -21.89 28.41 -11.59
C ASP A 395 -21.27 29.27 -12.70
N ALA A 396 -21.32 30.60 -12.57
CA ALA A 396 -20.72 31.53 -13.53
C ALA A 396 -19.18 31.43 -13.61
N TYR A 397 -18.54 30.85 -12.60
CA TYR A 397 -17.09 30.65 -12.49
C TYR A 397 -16.64 29.23 -12.87
N TYR A 398 -17.53 28.44 -13.49
CA TYR A 398 -17.21 27.11 -13.99
C TYR A 398 -17.57 27.01 -15.47
N THR A 399 -16.71 26.31 -16.21
CA THR A 399 -16.98 26.00 -17.63
C THR A 399 -17.87 24.77 -17.75
N GLU A 400 -17.73 23.87 -16.79
CA GLU A 400 -18.51 22.66 -16.59
C GLU A 400 -19.84 22.96 -15.90
N LYS A 401 -20.81 22.07 -16.05
CA LYS A 401 -22.02 22.08 -15.23
C LYS A 401 -21.75 21.42 -13.88
N LEU A 402 -22.09 22.11 -12.79
CA LEU A 402 -21.86 21.58 -11.45
C LEU A 402 -22.87 20.47 -11.13
N ILE A 403 -22.36 19.33 -10.68
CA ILE A 403 -23.12 18.30 -9.98
C ILE A 403 -22.90 18.55 -8.48
N ARG A 404 -23.94 18.96 -7.77
CA ARG A 404 -23.90 19.20 -6.32
C ARG A 404 -24.50 18.00 -5.60
N LEU A 405 -23.63 17.19 -5.01
CA LEU A 405 -24.03 16.14 -4.08
C LEU A 405 -24.62 16.74 -2.80
N PRO A 406 -25.45 15.98 -2.06
CA PRO A 406 -26.15 16.52 -0.91
C PRO A 406 -25.28 16.65 0.35
N ASP A 407 -24.20 15.87 0.41
CA ASP A 407 -23.27 15.81 1.53
C ASP A 407 -21.90 16.36 1.07
N ASP A 408 -20.81 15.62 1.29
CA ASP A 408 -19.46 15.97 0.83
C ASP A 408 -19.26 15.59 -0.66
N TYR A 409 -18.28 16.18 -1.34
CA TYR A 409 -17.89 15.82 -2.72
C TYR A 409 -16.90 14.65 -2.79
N ILE A 410 -16.38 14.20 -1.65
CA ILE A 410 -15.55 13.00 -1.49
C ILE A 410 -16.09 12.07 -0.40
N CYS A 411 -15.54 10.85 -0.31
CA CYS A 411 -15.73 10.00 0.86
C CYS A 411 -14.38 9.51 1.37
N TYR A 412 -14.01 9.97 2.57
CA TYR A 412 -12.74 9.65 3.20
C TYR A 412 -12.76 8.22 3.78
N ASP A 413 -11.76 7.43 3.38
CA ASP A 413 -11.46 6.12 3.96
C ASP A 413 -10.19 6.20 4.83
N PRO A 414 -10.31 6.13 6.16
CA PRO A 414 -9.16 6.21 7.06
C PRO A 414 -8.17 5.05 6.89
N PRO A 415 -6.87 5.29 7.08
CA PRO A 415 -5.87 4.24 6.95
C PRO A 415 -5.98 3.19 8.08
N PRO A 416 -5.69 1.91 7.81
CA PRO A 416 -5.80 0.83 8.81
C PRO A 416 -4.75 0.93 9.94
N TYR A 417 -3.72 1.76 9.76
CA TYR A 417 -2.64 1.98 10.74
C TYR A 417 -2.84 3.26 11.57
N THR A 418 -4.05 3.82 11.60
CA THR A 418 -4.40 5.04 12.35
C THR A 418 -3.96 4.91 13.82
N PRO A 419 -3.15 5.85 14.35
CA PRO A 419 -2.71 5.81 15.75
C PRO A 419 -3.83 6.09 16.75
N ASP A 420 -3.59 5.76 18.03
CA ASP A 420 -4.51 6.10 19.12
C ASP A 420 -4.49 7.59 19.44
N ILE A 421 -5.65 8.12 19.88
CA ILE A 421 -5.77 9.50 20.37
C ILE A 421 -5.24 9.55 21.80
N LYS A 422 -4.23 10.38 22.03
CA LYS A 422 -3.71 10.67 23.38
C LYS A 422 -4.55 11.76 24.08
N PRO A 423 -4.50 11.87 25.42
CA PRO A 423 -5.09 13.00 26.14
C PRO A 423 -4.70 14.37 25.55
N LEU A 424 -5.48 15.40 25.84
CA LEU A 424 -5.23 16.75 25.33
C LEU A 424 -3.84 17.27 25.80
N PRO A 425 -2.92 17.60 24.88
CA PRO A 425 -1.57 18.06 25.23
C PRO A 425 -1.52 19.25 26.19
N ALA A 426 -2.46 20.20 26.05
CA ALA A 426 -2.54 21.37 26.92
C ALA A 426 -2.72 21.04 28.42
N LEU A 427 -3.27 19.87 28.76
CA LEU A 427 -3.42 19.43 30.15
C LEU A 427 -2.08 19.04 30.80
N GLU A 428 -1.15 18.50 30.00
CA GLU A 428 0.18 18.10 30.46
C GLU A 428 1.15 19.29 30.42
N ASN A 429 1.10 20.05 29.33
CA ASN A 429 2.11 21.07 29.04
C ASN A 429 1.79 22.43 29.68
N GLY A 430 0.54 22.69 30.05
CA GLY A 430 0.07 23.95 30.62
C GLY A 430 -0.12 25.09 29.60
N PHE A 431 -0.02 24.81 28.30
CA PHE A 431 -0.24 25.78 27.22
C PHE A 431 -0.89 25.14 26.00
N ILE A 432 -1.54 25.97 25.18
CA ILE A 432 -2.17 25.56 23.91
C ILE A 432 -1.11 25.48 22.80
N THR A 433 -1.13 24.39 22.05
CA THR A 433 -0.33 24.20 20.83
C THR A 433 -1.23 24.21 19.61
N TYR A 434 -1.14 25.27 18.82
CA TYR A 434 -1.74 25.35 17.50
C TYR A 434 -0.94 24.53 16.49
N GLY A 435 -1.60 23.92 15.51
CA GLY A 435 -0.93 23.10 14.49
C GLY A 435 -1.37 23.36 13.06
N CYS A 436 -0.46 23.27 12.09
CA CYS A 436 -0.81 23.21 10.68
C CYS A 436 0.11 22.24 9.93
N PHE A 437 -0.46 21.10 9.51
CA PHE A 437 0.30 20.02 8.85
C PHE A 437 0.09 19.97 7.33
N ASN A 438 -0.35 21.10 6.78
CA ASN A 438 -0.59 21.27 5.36
C ASN A 438 0.72 21.36 4.57
N ASN A 439 0.63 21.20 3.25
CA ASN A 439 1.76 21.51 2.37
C ASN A 439 2.24 22.95 2.65
N PRO A 440 3.54 23.17 2.96
CA PRO A 440 4.04 24.50 3.32
C PRO A 440 3.82 25.58 2.26
N THR A 441 3.63 25.24 0.98
CA THR A 441 3.22 26.19 -0.07
C THR A 441 1.90 26.92 0.25
N LYS A 442 1.04 26.35 1.10
CA LYS A 442 -0.21 26.97 1.57
C LYS A 442 0.02 28.00 2.69
N VAL A 443 1.20 28.03 3.29
CA VAL A 443 1.55 28.99 4.35
C VAL A 443 2.24 30.19 3.70
N ASN A 444 1.65 31.37 3.89
CA ASN A 444 2.12 32.64 3.34
C ASN A 444 2.20 33.72 4.43
N ASP A 445 2.81 34.84 4.09
CA ASP A 445 3.06 35.94 5.04
C ASP A 445 1.77 36.58 5.58
N VAL A 446 0.68 36.59 4.79
CA VAL A 446 -0.64 37.08 5.25
C VAL A 446 -1.18 36.17 6.35
N LEU A 447 -1.11 34.86 6.15
CA LEU A 447 -1.53 33.86 7.13
C LEU A 447 -0.68 33.89 8.40
N LEU A 448 0.65 33.95 8.27
CA LEU A 448 1.58 34.06 9.40
C LEU A 448 1.30 35.32 10.22
N ALA A 449 0.96 36.45 9.58
CA ALA A 449 0.59 37.67 10.30
C ALA A 449 -0.71 37.50 11.10
N GLN A 450 -1.70 36.77 10.58
CA GLN A 450 -2.94 36.49 11.31
C GLN A 450 -2.71 35.53 12.48
N TRP A 451 -1.86 34.52 12.30
CA TRP A 451 -1.48 33.60 13.38
C TRP A 451 -0.61 34.28 14.44
N ALA A 452 0.28 35.20 14.07
CA ALA A 452 1.02 36.01 15.04
C ALA A 452 0.07 36.86 15.90
N LYS A 453 -0.94 37.51 15.31
CA LYS A 453 -1.97 38.24 16.06
C LYS A 453 -2.74 37.33 17.03
N LEU A 454 -3.06 36.10 16.61
CA LEU A 454 -3.69 35.10 17.47
C LEU A 454 -2.78 34.69 18.64
N MET A 455 -1.50 34.44 18.38
CA MET A 455 -0.53 34.08 19.42
C MET A 455 -0.28 35.22 20.41
N LEU A 456 -0.24 36.48 19.96
CA LEU A 456 -0.17 37.64 20.85
C LEU A 456 -1.39 37.75 21.77
N ALA A 457 -2.57 37.34 21.29
CA ALA A 457 -3.78 37.26 22.11
C ALA A 457 -3.80 36.04 23.05
N THR A 458 -2.89 35.08 22.87
CA THR A 458 -2.74 33.86 23.68
C THR A 458 -1.26 33.62 24.02
N PRO A 459 -0.64 34.45 24.90
CA PRO A 459 0.83 34.62 24.96
C PRO A 459 1.66 33.38 25.29
N ALA A 460 1.07 32.37 25.97
CA ALA A 460 1.73 31.10 26.27
C ALA A 460 1.62 30.07 25.14
N SER A 461 0.85 30.36 24.09
CA SER A 461 0.60 29.42 23.00
C SER A 461 1.84 29.15 22.15
N ARG A 462 1.87 27.96 21.57
CA ARG A 462 2.88 27.55 20.59
C ARG A 462 2.24 27.26 19.24
N LEU A 463 3.03 27.33 18.17
CA LEU A 463 2.64 26.98 16.82
C LEU A 463 3.54 25.87 16.28
N LEU A 464 2.96 24.74 15.87
CA LEU A 464 3.66 23.64 15.20
C LEU A 464 3.28 23.58 13.73
N LEU A 465 4.23 23.91 12.86
CA LEU A 465 4.11 23.76 11.41
C LEU A 465 4.88 22.51 10.98
N LYS A 466 4.22 21.64 10.21
CA LYS A 466 4.83 20.38 9.76
C LYS A 466 4.51 20.09 8.30
N GLY A 467 5.51 19.73 7.52
CA GLY A 467 5.31 19.45 6.10
C GLY A 467 6.63 19.23 5.37
N GLY A 468 6.57 18.65 4.17
CA GLY A 468 7.78 18.29 3.40
C GLY A 468 8.75 19.45 3.20
N ALA A 469 8.30 20.55 2.59
CA ALA A 469 9.19 21.67 2.27
C ALA A 469 9.87 22.33 3.50
N PHE A 470 9.42 22.06 4.74
CA PHE A 470 10.11 22.51 5.94
C PHE A 470 11.38 21.72 6.29
N GLY A 471 11.77 20.70 5.51
CA GLY A 471 13.13 20.17 5.55
C GLY A 471 14.18 21.20 5.14
N ASN A 472 13.78 22.22 4.37
CA ASN A 472 14.63 23.32 3.95
C ASN A 472 14.88 24.34 5.08
N SER A 473 16.15 24.70 5.34
CA SER A 473 16.51 25.67 6.38
C SER A 473 16.07 27.09 6.07
N GLU A 474 16.19 27.55 4.82
CA GLU A 474 15.80 28.91 4.40
C GLU A 474 14.31 29.17 4.63
N LEU A 475 13.44 28.20 4.33
CA LEU A 475 12.01 28.30 4.59
C LEU A 475 11.72 28.37 6.11
N ARG A 476 12.42 27.56 6.91
CA ARG A 476 12.29 27.61 8.38
C ARG A 476 12.73 28.97 8.92
N GLU A 477 13.89 29.46 8.49
CA GLU A 477 14.41 30.78 8.86
C GLU A 477 13.49 31.92 8.42
N HIS A 478 12.86 31.82 7.24
CA HIS A 478 11.84 32.78 6.79
C HIS A 478 10.66 32.81 7.76
N VAL A 479 10.12 31.65 8.15
CA VAL A 479 9.01 31.56 9.11
C VAL A 479 9.42 32.14 10.46
N HIS A 480 10.52 31.67 11.05
CA HIS A 480 10.98 32.15 12.36
C HIS A 480 11.27 33.66 12.33
N GLY A 481 11.98 34.14 11.31
CA GLY A 481 12.30 35.56 11.14
C GLY A 481 11.06 36.41 10.92
N PHE A 482 10.06 35.92 10.18
CA PHE A 482 8.79 36.61 10.01
C PHE A 482 8.03 36.72 11.33
N MET A 483 7.87 35.60 12.06
CA MET A 483 7.17 35.55 13.34
C MET A 483 7.87 36.43 14.41
N ALA A 484 9.21 36.42 14.46
CA ALA A 484 9.99 37.28 15.34
C ALA A 484 9.75 38.77 15.08
N ARG A 485 9.67 39.19 13.79
CA ARG A 485 9.33 40.58 13.43
C ARG A 485 7.90 40.97 13.84
N GLN A 486 7.01 40.00 14.00
CA GLN A 486 5.65 40.21 14.53
C GLN A 486 5.60 40.17 16.07
N GLY A 487 6.74 40.03 16.76
CA GLY A 487 6.81 40.01 18.22
C GLY A 487 6.57 38.64 18.85
N ILE A 488 6.66 37.55 18.09
CA ILE A 488 6.56 36.18 18.61
C ILE A 488 7.96 35.63 18.88
N ASP A 489 8.18 35.08 20.08
CA ASP A 489 9.43 34.40 20.42
C ASP A 489 9.65 33.20 19.47
N PRO A 490 10.83 33.09 18.81
CA PRO A 490 11.17 31.94 17.98
C PRO A 490 10.97 30.57 18.67
N GLU A 491 11.14 30.46 19.99
CA GLU A 491 10.95 29.22 20.75
C GLU A 491 9.47 28.77 20.81
N HIS A 492 8.53 29.67 20.53
CA HIS A 492 7.10 29.38 20.47
C HIS A 492 6.67 28.87 19.09
N VAL A 493 7.56 28.87 18.09
CA VAL A 493 7.27 28.41 16.72
C VAL A 493 8.14 27.20 16.42
N LEU A 494 7.51 26.05 16.22
CA LEU A 494 8.15 24.79 15.87
C LEU A 494 7.91 24.53 14.37
N VAL A 495 8.98 24.33 13.60
CA VAL A 495 8.89 24.09 12.16
C VAL A 495 9.63 22.80 11.80
N GLU A 496 8.88 21.77 11.42
CA GLU A 496 9.39 20.42 11.22
C GLU A 496 9.21 19.91 9.79
N GLY A 497 10.25 19.26 9.28
CA GLY A 497 10.28 18.64 7.97
C GLY A 497 9.48 17.33 7.84
N PRO A 498 9.69 16.59 6.73
CA PRO A 498 8.90 15.43 6.36
C PRO A 498 9.09 14.25 7.32
N VAL A 499 8.02 13.47 7.46
CA VAL A 499 8.02 12.16 8.12
C VAL A 499 7.11 11.21 7.34
N GLY A 500 7.23 9.90 7.55
CA GLY A 500 6.28 8.94 7.00
C GLY A 500 4.86 9.19 7.50
N HIS A 501 3.84 8.84 6.69
CA HIS A 501 2.44 9.19 6.98
C HIS A 501 1.96 8.74 8.37
N LYS A 502 2.30 7.54 8.83
CA LYS A 502 1.95 7.09 10.20
C LYS A 502 2.50 8.03 11.29
N ALA A 503 3.74 8.49 11.14
CA ALA A 503 4.36 9.42 12.08
C ALA A 503 3.79 10.84 11.95
N LEU A 504 3.30 11.23 10.76
CA LEU A 504 2.56 12.47 10.57
C LEU A 504 1.23 12.43 11.35
N LEU A 505 0.48 11.33 11.26
CA LEU A 505 -0.75 11.13 12.05
C LEU A 505 -0.44 11.16 13.56
N GLU A 506 0.63 10.51 14.00
CA GLU A 506 1.03 10.54 15.42
C GLU A 506 1.38 11.96 15.89
N ALA A 507 1.91 12.82 15.02
CA ALA A 507 2.24 14.20 15.37
C ALA A 507 1.00 15.03 15.74
N TYR A 508 -0.21 14.65 15.32
CA TYR A 508 -1.45 15.33 15.76
C TYR A 508 -1.72 15.15 17.26
N ASN A 509 -1.09 14.17 17.90
CA ASN A 509 -1.11 14.03 19.36
C ASN A 509 -0.26 15.09 20.09
N ARG A 510 0.36 16.03 19.38
CA ARG A 510 1.15 17.14 19.95
C ARG A 510 0.47 18.49 19.81
N ILE A 511 -0.72 18.55 19.19
CA ILE A 511 -1.44 19.80 18.94
C ILE A 511 -2.86 19.72 19.51
N ASP A 512 -3.38 20.88 19.91
CA ASP A 512 -4.68 21.01 20.56
C ASP A 512 -5.74 21.50 19.55
N ILE A 513 -5.38 22.44 18.67
CA ILE A 513 -6.27 23.03 17.65
C ILE A 513 -5.49 23.15 16.33
N ALA A 514 -6.09 22.69 15.24
CA ALA A 514 -5.52 22.85 13.91
C ALA A 514 -5.97 24.18 13.29
N LEU A 515 -5.00 24.93 12.76
CA LEU A 515 -5.21 26.18 12.04
C LEU A 515 -5.18 25.90 10.54
N ASP A 516 -6.32 26.08 9.88
CA ASP A 516 -6.42 25.88 8.44
C ASP A 516 -5.75 27.02 7.67
N PRO A 517 -5.05 26.75 6.54
CA PRO A 517 -4.43 27.79 5.73
C PRO A 517 -5.43 28.48 4.80
N TRP A 518 -5.04 29.67 4.34
CA TRP A 518 -5.81 30.53 3.43
C TRP A 518 -4.84 31.20 2.43
N PRO A 519 -5.17 31.36 1.14
CA PRO A 519 -6.48 31.14 0.49
C PRO A 519 -6.75 29.70 0.03
N TYR A 520 -5.79 28.80 0.20
CA TYR A 520 -5.94 27.37 -0.10
C TYR A 520 -6.07 26.59 1.21
N SER A 521 -7.25 26.01 1.45
CA SER A 521 -7.61 25.22 2.64
C SER A 521 -7.02 23.81 2.69
N GLY A 522 -7.07 23.17 3.85
CA GLY A 522 -6.80 21.74 4.03
C GLY A 522 -7.86 20.85 3.35
N GLY A 523 -7.42 19.72 2.79
CA GLY A 523 -8.33 18.71 2.23
C GLY A 523 -8.28 17.46 3.08
N LEU A 524 -7.48 16.48 2.64
CA LEU A 524 -7.18 15.27 3.42
C LEU A 524 -6.66 15.59 4.84
N THR A 525 -5.84 16.62 5.00
CA THR A 525 -5.30 17.06 6.28
C THR A 525 -6.36 17.50 7.29
N THR A 526 -7.51 17.99 6.82
CA THR A 526 -8.66 18.34 7.66
C THR A 526 -9.36 17.08 8.16
N CYS A 527 -9.58 16.10 7.27
CA CYS A 527 -10.10 14.79 7.65
C CYS A 527 -9.17 14.07 8.65
N GLU A 528 -7.86 14.14 8.43
CA GLU A 528 -6.84 13.52 9.31
C GLU A 528 -6.74 14.21 10.68
N ALA A 529 -6.91 15.53 10.74
CA ALA A 529 -6.99 16.26 12.01
C ALA A 529 -8.20 15.81 12.85
N LEU A 530 -9.39 15.76 12.24
CA LEU A 530 -10.60 15.28 12.88
C LEU A 530 -10.45 13.81 13.33
N LEU A 531 -9.86 12.97 12.47
CA LEU A 531 -9.55 11.56 12.77
C LEU A 531 -8.61 11.43 13.98
N MET A 532 -7.70 12.37 14.19
CA MET A 532 -6.75 12.37 15.31
C MET A 532 -7.24 13.18 16.53
N GLY A 533 -8.52 13.57 16.57
CA GLY A 533 -9.09 14.25 17.73
C GLY A 533 -8.74 15.74 17.80
N VAL A 534 -8.39 16.37 16.69
CA VAL A 534 -7.99 17.79 16.65
C VAL A 534 -9.02 18.60 15.87
N PRO A 535 -9.74 19.55 16.49
CA PRO A 535 -10.66 20.43 15.79
C PRO A 535 -9.90 21.37 14.85
N VAL A 536 -10.51 21.68 13.70
CA VAL A 536 -9.95 22.55 12.66
C VAL A 536 -10.83 23.79 12.54
N VAL A 537 -10.25 24.99 12.61
CA VAL A 537 -10.97 26.24 12.31
C VAL A 537 -10.55 26.73 10.93
N THR A 538 -11.53 27.02 10.06
CA THR A 538 -11.30 27.45 8.68
C THR A 538 -12.04 28.73 8.32
N LEU A 539 -11.39 29.58 7.54
CA LEU A 539 -11.98 30.71 6.83
C LEU A 539 -12.03 30.32 5.34
N PRO A 540 -13.21 30.15 4.73
CA PRO A 540 -13.30 29.80 3.32
C PRO A 540 -12.60 30.80 2.41
N GLY A 541 -11.78 30.31 1.49
CA GLY A 541 -11.13 31.09 0.45
C GLY A 541 -12.03 31.40 -0.75
N PRO A 542 -11.52 32.21 -1.71
CA PRO A 542 -12.30 32.74 -2.82
C PRO A 542 -12.53 31.76 -3.98
N THR A 543 -11.93 30.56 -3.93
CA THR A 543 -12.01 29.55 -4.99
C THR A 543 -12.28 28.17 -4.39
N PHE A 544 -12.58 27.17 -5.22
CA PHE A 544 -12.78 25.77 -4.78
C PHE A 544 -11.65 25.30 -3.84
N ALA A 545 -10.38 25.50 -4.20
CA ALA A 545 -9.23 25.17 -3.35
C ALA A 545 -9.28 25.75 -1.92
N GLY A 546 -9.96 26.88 -1.73
CA GLY A 546 -10.13 27.53 -0.44
C GLY A 546 -11.27 26.99 0.41
N ARG A 547 -12.04 26.02 -0.07
CA ARG A 547 -13.31 25.62 0.56
C ARG A 547 -13.36 24.15 1.03
N HIS A 548 -12.39 23.33 0.66
CA HIS A 548 -12.31 21.91 1.05
C HIS A 548 -12.55 21.68 2.55
N SER A 549 -11.88 22.43 3.43
CA SER A 549 -12.09 22.28 4.87
C SER A 549 -13.52 22.61 5.30
N ALA A 550 -14.14 23.61 4.66
CA ALA A 550 -15.49 24.02 5.00
C ALA A 550 -16.50 22.92 4.68
N THR A 551 -16.40 22.28 3.51
CA THR A 551 -17.30 21.17 3.19
C THR A 551 -17.11 19.98 4.14
N HIS A 552 -15.86 19.59 4.44
CA HIS A 552 -15.59 18.48 5.34
C HIS A 552 -16.10 18.76 6.77
N LEU A 553 -15.94 19.99 7.27
CA LEU A 553 -16.39 20.37 8.61
C LEU A 553 -17.92 20.41 8.71
N VAL A 554 -18.60 21.03 7.74
CA VAL A 554 -20.07 21.09 7.73
C VAL A 554 -20.65 19.68 7.65
N ASN A 555 -20.14 18.84 6.75
CA ASN A 555 -20.61 17.47 6.59
C ASN A 555 -20.20 16.55 7.75
N ALA A 556 -19.13 16.86 8.49
CA ALA A 556 -18.80 16.19 9.75
C ALA A 556 -19.68 16.63 10.94
N GLY A 557 -20.49 17.68 10.77
CA GLY A 557 -21.40 18.19 11.81
C GLY A 557 -20.86 19.36 12.63
N PHE A 558 -19.88 20.11 12.10
CA PHE A 558 -19.23 21.24 12.77
C PHE A 558 -19.28 22.55 11.97
N PRO A 559 -20.47 23.03 11.53
CA PRO A 559 -20.58 24.27 10.77
C PRO A 559 -20.06 25.50 11.54
N GLU A 560 -20.05 25.48 12.88
CA GLU A 560 -19.55 26.55 13.73
C GLU A 560 -18.03 26.77 13.67
N LEU A 561 -17.29 25.81 13.10
CA LEU A 561 -15.85 25.90 12.87
C LEU A 561 -15.50 26.53 11.51
N VAL A 562 -16.52 26.84 10.69
CA VAL A 562 -16.41 27.59 9.44
C VAL A 562 -16.79 29.04 9.72
N VAL A 563 -15.83 29.96 9.60
CA VAL A 563 -15.99 31.38 9.95
C VAL A 563 -16.01 32.26 8.71
N ASN A 564 -16.53 33.49 8.83
CA ASN A 564 -16.71 34.39 7.67
C ASN A 564 -15.72 35.56 7.64
N SER A 565 -14.91 35.73 8.68
CA SER A 565 -13.90 36.78 8.76
C SER A 565 -12.70 36.39 9.60
N TRP A 566 -11.58 37.10 9.46
CA TRP A 566 -10.42 36.92 10.32
C TRP A 566 -10.70 37.23 11.79
N ASP A 567 -11.65 38.12 12.07
CA ASP A 567 -12.05 38.46 13.44
C ASP A 567 -12.81 37.30 14.08
N GLU A 568 -13.79 36.74 13.36
CA GLU A 568 -14.50 35.52 13.78
C GLU A 568 -13.54 34.32 13.91
N TYR A 569 -12.59 34.18 12.98
CA TYR A 569 -11.56 33.15 13.04
C TYR A 569 -10.78 33.22 14.36
N ARG A 570 -10.25 34.39 14.71
CA ARG A 570 -9.49 34.56 15.96
C ARG A 570 -10.37 34.35 17.18
N GLN A 571 -11.58 34.89 17.19
CA GLN A 571 -12.53 34.69 18.31
C GLN A 571 -12.86 33.20 18.50
N ARG A 572 -13.10 32.45 17.42
CA ARG A 572 -13.40 31.02 17.48
C ARG A 572 -12.24 30.22 18.04
N VAL A 573 -11.02 30.49 17.57
CA VAL A 573 -9.82 29.79 18.05
C VAL A 573 -9.55 30.13 19.53
N ILE A 574 -9.64 31.40 19.93
CA ILE A 574 -9.47 31.83 21.32
C ILE A 574 -10.55 31.19 22.21
N GLY A 575 -11.79 31.11 21.75
CA GLY A 575 -12.89 30.45 22.48
C GLY A 575 -12.60 28.97 22.74
N LEU A 576 -12.12 28.24 21.74
CA LEU A 576 -11.69 26.84 21.90
C LEU A 576 -10.50 26.71 22.84
N ALA A 577 -9.50 27.59 22.70
CA ALA A 577 -8.29 27.60 23.52
C ALA A 577 -8.59 27.96 24.99
N GLY A 578 -9.62 28.75 25.25
CA GLY A 578 -10.03 29.18 26.59
C GLY A 578 -10.82 28.13 27.39
N ASP A 579 -11.41 27.13 26.72
CA ASP A 579 -12.17 26.04 27.37
C ASP A 579 -11.49 24.68 27.16
N VAL A 580 -10.38 24.50 27.87
CA VAL A 580 -9.54 23.29 27.84
C VAL A 580 -10.36 22.02 28.20
N LYS A 581 -11.37 22.14 29.06
CA LYS A 581 -12.21 21.01 29.46
C LYS A 581 -13.10 20.53 28.31
N SER A 582 -13.76 21.46 27.63
CA SER A 582 -14.54 21.14 26.43
C SER A 582 -13.64 20.64 25.31
N LEU A 583 -12.47 21.24 25.10
CA LEU A 583 -11.50 20.82 24.10
C LEU A 583 -11.00 19.38 24.33
N SER A 584 -10.74 19.01 25.59
CA SER A 584 -10.39 17.63 25.95
C SER A 584 -11.55 16.65 25.68
N THR A 585 -12.79 17.09 25.86
CA THR A 585 -13.98 16.28 25.57
C THR A 585 -14.16 16.09 24.06
N ILE A 586 -14.01 17.17 23.27
CA ILE A 586 -14.05 17.15 21.81
C ILE A 586 -13.03 16.14 21.30
N ARG A 587 -11.78 16.25 21.76
CA ARG A 587 -10.68 15.39 21.30
C ARG A 587 -10.95 13.90 21.41
N VAL A 588 -11.57 13.47 22.51
CA VAL A 588 -11.89 12.04 22.74
C VAL A 588 -12.97 11.54 21.77
N HIS A 589 -13.94 12.38 21.38
CA HIS A 589 -15.11 11.97 20.61
C HIS A 589 -15.03 12.28 19.11
N LEU A 590 -14.16 13.21 18.70
CA LEU A 590 -14.15 13.76 17.34
C LEU A 590 -13.95 12.69 16.25
N ARG A 591 -13.11 11.68 16.53
CA ARG A 591 -12.94 10.53 15.63
C ARG A 591 -14.24 9.77 15.42
N ASP A 592 -14.96 9.45 16.50
CA ASP A 592 -16.22 8.71 16.41
C ASP A 592 -17.29 9.52 15.68
N VAL A 593 -17.31 10.85 15.87
CA VAL A 593 -18.20 11.75 15.12
C VAL A 593 -17.86 11.73 13.63
N LEU A 594 -16.59 11.88 13.25
CA LEU A 594 -16.14 11.80 11.86
C LEU A 594 -16.51 10.45 11.22
N MET A 595 -16.25 9.33 11.91
CA MET A 595 -16.51 7.99 11.38
C MET A 595 -17.99 7.70 11.16
N ARG A 596 -18.88 8.40 11.87
CA ARG A 596 -20.35 8.27 11.74
C ARG A 596 -20.97 9.33 10.83
N SER A 597 -20.19 10.30 10.37
CA SER A 597 -20.68 11.37 9.52
C SER A 597 -20.72 10.94 8.05
N PRO A 598 -21.47 11.68 7.20
CA PRO A 598 -21.45 11.49 5.75
C PRO A 598 -20.05 11.48 5.12
N VAL A 599 -19.05 12.13 5.72
CA VAL A 599 -17.67 12.19 5.20
C VAL A 599 -17.05 10.80 5.07
N CYS A 600 -17.40 9.85 5.96
CA CYS A 600 -16.90 8.47 5.95
C CYS A 600 -17.96 7.42 5.55
N ASP A 601 -19.17 7.83 5.14
CA ASP A 601 -20.25 6.91 4.75
C ASP A 601 -20.18 6.55 3.27
N SER A 602 -19.32 5.57 2.97
CA SER A 602 -19.11 5.06 1.61
C SER A 602 -20.37 4.52 0.93
N ARG A 603 -21.33 3.94 1.67
CA ARG A 603 -22.56 3.38 1.07
C ARG A 603 -23.49 4.50 0.64
N ARG A 604 -23.70 5.49 1.51
CA ARG A 604 -24.52 6.67 1.22
C ARG A 604 -23.91 7.45 0.06
N PHE A 605 -22.61 7.72 0.08
CA PHE A 605 -21.93 8.41 -1.02
C PHE A 605 -22.07 7.64 -2.34
N ALA A 606 -21.84 6.31 -2.35
CA ALA A 606 -21.99 5.51 -3.56
C ALA A 606 -23.41 5.53 -4.14
N SER A 607 -24.43 5.60 -3.28
CA SER A 607 -25.82 5.81 -3.72
C SER A 607 -26.02 7.16 -4.39
N HIS A 608 -25.55 8.25 -3.78
CA HIS A 608 -25.66 9.60 -4.36
C HIS A 608 -24.86 9.73 -5.65
N PHE A 609 -23.64 9.19 -5.68
CA PHE A 609 -22.82 9.14 -6.89
C PHE A 609 -23.52 8.36 -8.00
N SER A 610 -24.08 7.18 -7.69
CA SER A 610 -24.85 6.37 -8.63
C SER A 610 -25.99 7.19 -9.22
N ASN A 611 -26.81 7.82 -8.38
CA ASN A 611 -27.94 8.63 -8.81
C ASN A 611 -27.51 9.79 -9.71
N ALA A 612 -26.42 10.47 -9.38
CA ALA A 612 -25.88 11.55 -10.21
C ALA A 612 -25.43 11.05 -11.59
N MET A 613 -24.70 9.92 -11.65
CA MET A 613 -24.24 9.34 -12.93
C MET A 613 -25.42 8.86 -13.79
N ARG A 614 -26.48 8.30 -13.18
CA ARG A 614 -27.71 7.93 -13.90
C ARG A 614 -28.45 9.15 -14.43
N ALA A 615 -28.61 10.20 -13.62
CA ALA A 615 -29.31 11.42 -14.03
C ALA A 615 -28.66 12.06 -15.27
N ILE A 616 -27.33 12.23 -15.26
CA ILE A 616 -26.63 12.83 -16.42
C ILE A 616 -26.66 11.91 -17.65
N TRP A 617 -26.67 10.58 -17.45
CA TRP A 617 -26.81 9.62 -18.53
C TRP A 617 -28.20 9.67 -19.16
N GLN A 618 -29.26 9.69 -18.35
CA GLN A 618 -30.64 9.80 -18.83
C GLN A 618 -30.85 11.09 -19.63
N ARG A 619 -30.33 12.21 -19.10
CA ARG A 619 -30.37 13.49 -19.81
C ARG A 619 -29.66 13.44 -21.17
N TYR A 620 -28.52 12.76 -21.25
CA TYR A 620 -27.84 12.50 -22.52
C TYR A 620 -28.69 11.64 -23.47
N CYS A 621 -29.34 10.60 -22.97
CA CYS A 621 -30.22 9.74 -23.76
C CYS A 621 -31.42 10.50 -24.33
N GLU A 622 -31.96 11.47 -23.58
CA GLU A 622 -33.02 12.39 -24.01
C GLU A 622 -32.54 13.42 -25.06
N GLY A 623 -31.24 13.48 -25.36
CA GLY A 623 -30.67 14.44 -26.31
C GLY A 623 -30.64 15.89 -25.79
N LYS A 624 -30.77 16.10 -24.48
CA LYS A 624 -30.74 17.42 -23.86
C LYS A 624 -29.30 17.88 -23.59
N PRO A 625 -29.02 19.20 -23.65
CA PRO A 625 -27.69 19.72 -23.32
C PRO A 625 -27.40 19.60 -21.82
N PRO A 626 -26.12 19.47 -21.40
CA PRO A 626 -25.76 19.47 -19.98
C PRO A 626 -26.29 20.69 -19.22
N ALA A 627 -26.84 20.46 -18.03
CA ALA A 627 -27.33 21.48 -17.11
C ALA A 627 -26.85 21.18 -15.68
N ALA A 628 -26.78 22.21 -14.81
CA ALA A 628 -26.39 22.01 -13.42
C ALA A 628 -27.34 21.02 -12.73
N LEU A 629 -26.80 20.10 -11.93
CA LEU A 629 -27.54 19.04 -11.27
C LEU A 629 -27.38 19.19 -9.76
N THR A 630 -28.47 19.16 -9.02
CA THR A 630 -28.45 19.16 -7.55
C THR A 630 -29.15 17.91 -7.04
N LEU A 631 -28.54 17.25 -6.05
CA LEU A 631 -29.15 16.17 -5.30
C LEU A 631 -29.57 16.66 -3.91
N ASP A 632 -30.76 16.26 -3.48
CA ASP A 632 -31.22 16.49 -2.11
C ASP A 632 -30.70 15.42 -1.14
N THR A 633 -30.99 15.56 0.15
CA THR A 633 -30.53 14.62 1.19
C THR A 633 -31.09 13.20 1.07
N GLN A 634 -32.11 12.99 0.24
CA GLN A 634 -32.65 11.68 -0.08
C GLN A 634 -32.04 11.10 -1.37
N GLY A 635 -31.14 11.85 -2.03
CA GLY A 635 -30.52 11.48 -3.28
C GLY A 635 -31.41 11.71 -4.51
N GLN A 636 -32.50 12.47 -4.38
CA GLN A 636 -33.34 12.86 -5.53
C GLN A 636 -32.61 13.89 -6.37
N ALA A 637 -32.51 13.63 -7.67
CA ALA A 637 -31.79 14.44 -8.63
C ALA A 637 -32.73 15.47 -9.28
N ARG A 638 -32.30 16.73 -9.40
CA ARG A 638 -33.02 17.78 -10.14
C ARG A 638 -32.06 18.63 -10.96
N PHE A 639 -32.37 18.86 -12.24
CA PHE A 639 -31.62 19.77 -13.08
C PHE A 639 -32.07 21.22 -12.87
N GLY A 640 -31.14 22.17 -12.87
CA GLY A 640 -31.45 23.58 -12.58
C GLY A 640 -32.30 24.29 -13.64
N ASP A 641 -32.44 23.71 -14.83
CA ASP A 641 -33.31 24.18 -15.91
C ASP A 641 -34.67 23.46 -15.97
N GLU A 642 -34.95 22.55 -15.03
CA GLU A 642 -36.18 21.77 -14.95
C GLU A 642 -36.85 21.94 -13.58
N PRO A 643 -38.19 22.07 -13.53
CA PRO A 643 -38.91 22.28 -12.27
C PRO A 643 -39.02 21.00 -11.44
N ASP A 644 -39.11 19.85 -12.11
CA ASP A 644 -39.41 18.55 -11.52
C ASP A 644 -38.13 17.73 -11.26
N SER A 645 -38.21 16.84 -10.27
CA SER A 645 -37.14 15.87 -10.00
C SER A 645 -37.07 14.80 -11.09
N VAL A 646 -35.87 14.32 -11.38
CA VAL A 646 -35.60 13.27 -12.38
C VAL A 646 -36.06 11.92 -11.82
N GLU A 647 -36.96 11.25 -12.53
CA GLU A 647 -37.30 9.86 -12.26
C GLU A 647 -36.20 8.93 -12.80
N LEU A 648 -35.37 8.43 -11.89
CA LEU A 648 -34.19 7.64 -12.26
C LEU A 648 -34.58 6.23 -12.72
N GLN A 649 -34.13 5.89 -13.93
CA GLN A 649 -34.25 4.55 -14.48
C GLN A 649 -32.99 3.76 -14.16
N HIS A 650 -33.16 2.62 -13.51
CA HIS A 650 -32.09 1.71 -13.13
C HIS A 650 -32.18 0.45 -13.99
N PRO A 651 -31.04 -0.22 -14.26
CA PRO A 651 -31.12 -1.54 -14.86
C PRO A 651 -31.90 -2.41 -13.90
N ILE A 652 -32.68 -3.34 -14.45
CA ILE A 652 -33.24 -4.41 -13.65
C ILE A 652 -32.04 -5.05 -12.96
N ALA A 653 -31.94 -4.85 -11.63
CA ALA A 653 -30.98 -5.58 -10.84
C ALA A 653 -31.23 -7.03 -11.22
N PRO A 654 -30.20 -7.80 -11.64
CA PRO A 654 -30.39 -9.22 -11.90
C PRO A 654 -31.19 -9.72 -10.71
N LEU A 655 -32.37 -10.34 -10.98
CA LEU A 655 -33.13 -11.05 -9.95
C LEU A 655 -32.05 -11.68 -9.10
N GLU A 656 -31.95 -11.32 -7.82
CA GLU A 656 -30.98 -11.93 -6.91
C GLU A 656 -30.95 -13.38 -7.33
N GLU A 657 -29.82 -13.86 -7.85
CA GLU A 657 -29.74 -15.26 -8.25
C GLU A 657 -30.41 -15.99 -7.11
N GLN A 658 -31.38 -16.86 -7.39
CA GLN A 658 -32.00 -17.71 -6.38
C GLN A 658 -30.95 -18.71 -5.83
N GLY A 659 -29.71 -18.27 -5.62
CA GLY A 659 -28.74 -18.82 -4.74
C GLY A 659 -29.29 -18.73 -3.33
N PHE A 660 -29.24 -19.89 -2.69
CA PHE A 660 -29.56 -20.04 -1.29
C PHE A 660 -28.82 -18.99 -0.43
N SER A 661 -29.57 -18.32 0.45
CA SER A 661 -29.02 -17.48 1.52
C SER A 661 -29.62 -17.93 2.86
N PHE A 662 -28.80 -17.96 3.90
CA PHE A 662 -29.28 -18.28 5.25
C PHE A 662 -30.12 -17.11 5.79
N LYS A 663 -31.40 -17.37 6.09
CA LYS A 663 -32.33 -16.40 6.67
C LYS A 663 -32.84 -16.89 8.02
N PHE A 664 -32.25 -16.43 9.12
CA PHE A 664 -32.70 -16.73 10.49
C PHE A 664 -32.95 -15.43 11.28
N GLN A 665 -33.79 -15.52 12.31
CA GLN A 665 -34.13 -14.43 13.21
C GLN A 665 -33.08 -14.23 14.31
N GLY A 666 -32.72 -12.97 14.54
CA GLY A 666 -31.74 -12.56 15.54
C GLY A 666 -30.29 -12.86 15.15
N LYS A 667 -29.36 -12.54 16.05
CA LYS A 667 -27.94 -12.85 15.89
C LYS A 667 -27.58 -14.18 16.54
N ILE A 668 -26.46 -14.76 16.12
CA ILE A 668 -25.84 -15.91 16.77
C ILE A 668 -25.06 -15.40 17.98
N VAL A 669 -25.55 -15.71 19.18
CA VAL A 669 -24.88 -15.34 20.43
C VAL A 669 -23.72 -16.30 20.69
N THR A 670 -22.50 -15.80 20.56
CA THR A 670 -21.26 -16.57 20.72
C THR A 670 -20.61 -16.24 22.05
N LEU A 671 -20.31 -17.24 22.86
CA LEU A 671 -19.61 -17.09 24.13
C LEU A 671 -18.23 -17.74 24.02
N ASP A 672 -17.17 -16.92 24.02
CA ASP A 672 -15.78 -17.34 23.86
C ASP A 672 -15.03 -17.26 25.19
N HIS A 673 -14.85 -18.41 25.84
CA HIS A 673 -14.10 -18.52 27.09
C HIS A 673 -12.61 -18.80 26.79
N GLY A 674 -11.76 -17.78 27.00
CA GLY A 674 -10.33 -17.79 26.65
C GLY A 674 -9.98 -16.88 25.45
N ALA A 675 -10.98 -16.18 24.89
CA ALA A 675 -10.84 -15.24 23.77
C ALA A 675 -10.11 -15.81 22.54
N THR A 676 -10.26 -17.12 22.31
CA THR A 676 -9.52 -17.83 21.26
C THR A 676 -10.06 -17.57 19.86
N LEU A 677 -11.38 -17.36 19.73
CA LEU A 677 -12.00 -16.95 18.49
C LEU A 677 -11.66 -15.50 18.21
N VAL A 678 -11.82 -14.61 19.20
CA VAL A 678 -11.55 -13.17 19.04
C VAL A 678 -10.09 -12.89 18.67
N ALA A 679 -9.14 -13.66 19.19
CA ALA A 679 -7.73 -13.57 18.83
C ALA A 679 -7.39 -14.16 17.44
N SER A 680 -8.35 -14.77 16.74
CA SER A 680 -8.13 -15.41 15.44
C SER A 680 -8.40 -14.48 14.26
N ALA A 681 -7.67 -14.66 13.16
CA ALA A 681 -7.89 -13.91 11.92
C ALA A 681 -9.31 -14.11 11.33
N GLN A 682 -9.93 -15.27 11.60
CA GLN A 682 -11.28 -15.61 11.14
C GLN A 682 -12.36 -14.73 11.78
N PHE A 683 -12.12 -14.15 12.96
CA PHE A 683 -13.11 -13.34 13.66
C PHE A 683 -13.52 -12.08 12.91
N VAL A 684 -12.57 -11.41 12.23
CA VAL A 684 -12.84 -10.21 11.43
C VAL A 684 -13.77 -10.54 10.27
N GLU A 685 -13.59 -11.70 9.63
CA GLU A 685 -14.44 -12.16 8.54
C GLU A 685 -15.85 -12.49 9.05
N LEU A 686 -15.97 -13.17 10.21
CA LEU A 686 -17.25 -13.48 10.83
C LEU A 686 -18.01 -12.23 11.28
N GLN A 687 -17.33 -11.21 11.83
CA GLN A 687 -17.97 -9.97 12.24
C GLN A 687 -18.54 -9.18 11.05
N ARG A 688 -17.86 -9.18 9.90
CA ARG A 688 -18.34 -8.52 8.68
C ARG A 688 -19.65 -9.08 8.14
N LEU A 689 -19.99 -10.32 8.49
CA LEU A 689 -21.28 -10.92 8.13
C LEU A 689 -22.45 -10.29 8.88
N GLY A 690 -22.20 -9.55 9.98
CA GLY A 690 -23.24 -8.93 10.79
C GLY A 690 -24.16 -9.92 11.53
N ALA A 691 -23.86 -11.22 11.44
CA ALA A 691 -24.69 -12.31 11.94
C ALA A 691 -24.38 -12.74 13.38
N PHE A 692 -23.27 -12.29 13.96
CA PHE A 692 -22.78 -12.72 15.27
C PHE A 692 -22.85 -11.60 16.32
N SER A 693 -23.10 -11.98 17.57
CA SER A 693 -22.94 -11.15 18.76
C SER A 693 -22.04 -11.92 19.73
N THR A 694 -20.83 -11.43 19.98
CA THR A 694 -19.78 -12.20 20.67
C THR A 694 -19.51 -11.66 22.06
N ILE A 695 -19.47 -12.53 23.05
CA ILE A 695 -19.07 -12.24 24.42
C ILE A 695 -17.79 -13.02 24.70
N ALA A 696 -16.69 -12.34 24.98
CA ALA A 696 -15.38 -12.96 25.15
C ALA A 696 -14.82 -12.69 26.56
N PHE A 697 -14.56 -13.77 27.29
CA PHE A 697 -13.83 -13.74 28.56
C PHE A 697 -12.37 -14.03 28.27
N ASP A 698 -11.49 -13.12 28.68
CA ASP A 698 -10.06 -13.16 28.38
C ASP A 698 -9.23 -13.13 29.66
N PRO A 699 -9.08 -14.27 30.36
CA PRO A 699 -8.47 -14.31 31.68
C PRO A 699 -7.03 -13.77 31.68
N ALA A 700 -6.28 -14.03 30.62
CA ALA A 700 -4.89 -13.62 30.46
C ALA A 700 -4.72 -12.31 29.64
N SER A 701 -5.82 -11.62 29.29
CA SER A 701 -5.83 -10.40 28.48
C SER A 701 -5.00 -10.49 27.18
N ARG A 702 -5.17 -11.59 26.44
CA ARG A 702 -4.43 -11.91 25.21
C ARG A 702 -4.87 -11.05 24.01
N VAL A 703 -6.06 -10.45 24.05
CA VAL A 703 -6.58 -9.64 22.95
C VAL A 703 -6.16 -8.17 23.11
N ALA A 704 -5.11 -7.76 22.39
CA ALA A 704 -4.57 -6.40 22.46
C ALA A 704 -5.43 -5.32 21.76
N ASN A 705 -6.26 -5.70 20.78
CA ASN A 705 -7.02 -4.80 19.91
C ASN A 705 -8.55 -4.93 20.05
N ALA A 706 -9.04 -5.38 21.21
CA ALA A 706 -10.46 -5.67 21.43
C ALA A 706 -11.39 -4.48 21.13
N LYS A 707 -10.96 -3.25 21.42
CA LYS A 707 -11.73 -2.03 21.12
C LYS A 707 -11.94 -1.81 19.63
N GLN A 708 -10.90 -2.02 18.81
CA GLN A 708 -10.99 -1.91 17.35
C GLN A 708 -11.89 -3.01 16.78
N LEU A 709 -11.77 -4.23 17.32
CA LEU A 709 -12.60 -5.36 16.91
C LEU A 709 -14.08 -5.14 17.25
N GLY A 710 -14.39 -4.51 18.39
CA GLY A 710 -15.75 -4.14 18.77
C GLY A 710 -16.37 -2.99 17.96
N GLN A 711 -15.57 -2.24 17.19
CA GLN A 711 -16.11 -1.26 16.23
C GLN A 711 -16.59 -1.91 14.93
N MET A 712 -16.15 -3.14 14.64
CA MET A 712 -16.52 -3.88 13.42
C MET A 712 -17.82 -4.68 13.56
N GLY A 713 -18.34 -4.85 14.78
CA GLY A 713 -19.58 -5.55 15.07
C GLY A 713 -19.76 -5.78 16.58
N GLU A 714 -20.78 -6.55 16.97
CA GLU A 714 -21.10 -6.73 18.40
C GLU A 714 -20.09 -7.64 19.10
N LEU A 715 -19.20 -7.04 19.91
CA LEU A 715 -18.25 -7.71 20.77
C LEU A 715 -18.28 -7.11 22.19
N HIS A 716 -18.56 -7.95 23.19
CA HIS A 716 -18.42 -7.65 24.61
C HIS A 716 -17.18 -8.38 25.14
N HIS A 717 -16.06 -7.65 25.32
CA HIS A 717 -14.80 -8.20 25.80
C HIS A 717 -14.62 -7.92 27.30
N TYR A 718 -14.32 -8.97 28.06
CA TYR A 718 -14.07 -8.93 29.50
C TYR A 718 -12.63 -9.39 29.78
N PRO A 719 -11.65 -8.48 29.80
CA PRO A 719 -10.28 -8.81 30.15
C PRO A 719 -10.17 -9.14 31.65
N HIS A 720 -9.25 -10.03 31.99
CA HIS A 720 -8.97 -10.43 33.39
C HIS A 720 -10.20 -10.97 34.14
N ALA A 721 -11.09 -11.64 33.42
CA ALA A 721 -12.24 -12.35 33.98
C ALA A 721 -12.38 -13.72 33.31
N ALA A 722 -12.92 -14.69 34.05
CA ALA A 722 -13.15 -16.04 33.57
C ALA A 722 -14.57 -16.52 33.91
N LEU A 723 -15.01 -17.57 33.25
CA LEU A 723 -16.16 -18.36 33.65
C LEU A 723 -15.71 -19.50 34.57
N GLY A 724 -16.56 -19.88 35.53
CA GLY A 724 -16.26 -20.93 36.49
C GLY A 724 -17.36 -21.15 37.51
N ASP A 725 -16.98 -21.46 38.75
CA ASP A 725 -17.90 -21.72 39.87
C ASP A 725 -18.31 -20.46 40.65
N GLY A 726 -17.89 -19.27 40.20
CA GLY A 726 -18.17 -18.00 40.86
C GLY A 726 -17.24 -17.68 42.04
N ARG A 727 -16.26 -18.53 42.35
CA ARG A 727 -15.22 -18.26 43.35
C ARG A 727 -14.01 -17.63 42.67
N ALA A 728 -13.25 -16.79 43.39
CA ALA A 728 -12.04 -16.19 42.84
C ALA A 728 -11.05 -17.29 42.43
N ALA A 729 -10.56 -17.22 41.19
CA ALA A 729 -9.52 -18.09 40.67
C ALA A 729 -8.15 -17.41 40.76
N THR A 730 -7.09 -18.18 40.55
CA THR A 730 -5.73 -17.65 40.40
C THR A 730 -5.34 -17.73 38.94
N LEU A 731 -4.94 -16.61 38.35
CA LEU A 731 -4.23 -16.58 37.08
C LEU A 731 -2.73 -16.80 37.35
N TYR A 732 -2.21 -17.91 36.84
CA TYR A 732 -0.78 -18.22 36.84
C TYR A 732 -0.16 -17.59 35.59
N ALA A 733 0.47 -16.43 35.73
CA ALA A 733 1.17 -15.78 34.64
C ALA A 733 2.55 -16.43 34.48
N CYS A 734 2.79 -17.02 33.31
CA CYS A 734 3.98 -17.81 33.00
C CYS A 734 4.96 -17.04 32.11
N LEU A 735 6.21 -17.50 32.06
CA LEU A 735 7.26 -16.94 31.20
C LEU A 735 6.87 -16.98 29.72
N ASP A 736 6.24 -18.08 29.28
CA ASP A 736 5.50 -18.12 28.02
C ASP A 736 4.07 -17.63 28.27
N PRO A 737 3.63 -16.51 27.66
CA PRO A 737 2.25 -16.03 27.76
C PRO A 737 1.22 -17.07 27.31
N GLY A 738 1.56 -17.97 26.37
CA GLY A 738 0.70 -19.06 25.91
C GLY A 738 0.38 -20.08 27.00
N MET A 739 1.28 -20.23 27.98
CA MET A 739 1.15 -21.09 29.16
C MET A 739 0.52 -20.37 30.36
N SER A 740 0.14 -19.09 30.22
CA SER A 740 -0.56 -18.37 31.29
C SER A 740 -2.03 -18.79 31.35
N ALA A 741 -2.49 -19.24 32.52
CA ALA A 741 -3.74 -20.00 32.65
C ALA A 741 -4.39 -19.80 34.02
N THR A 742 -5.69 -20.10 34.14
CA THR A 742 -6.35 -20.18 35.45
C THR A 742 -6.13 -21.53 36.14
N LEU A 743 -5.67 -22.53 35.38
CA LEU A 743 -5.14 -23.79 35.89
C LEU A 743 -3.65 -23.65 36.20
N GLU A 744 -3.16 -24.36 37.23
CA GLU A 744 -1.74 -24.33 37.59
C GLU A 744 -0.90 -25.12 36.57
N PRO A 745 0.19 -24.59 36.01
CA PRO A 745 1.02 -25.34 35.06
C PRO A 745 1.70 -26.56 35.71
N LEU A 746 1.81 -27.65 34.95
CA LEU A 746 2.63 -28.81 35.34
C LEU A 746 4.10 -28.40 35.13
N GLY A 747 4.76 -27.97 36.22
CA GLY A 747 6.13 -27.42 36.17
C GLY A 747 7.12 -28.31 35.41
N ALA A 748 8.10 -27.68 34.74
CA ALA A 748 9.00 -28.40 33.84
C ALA A 748 10.20 -29.08 34.52
N PRO A 749 10.83 -30.05 33.82
CA PRO A 749 12.10 -30.65 34.24
C PRO A 749 13.30 -29.70 34.25
N HIS A 750 13.22 -28.55 33.57
CA HIS A 750 14.34 -27.62 33.36
C HIS A 750 14.03 -26.16 33.79
N PRO A 751 15.04 -25.38 34.25
CA PRO A 751 14.87 -24.02 34.78
C PRO A 751 14.33 -22.97 33.78
N ASP A 752 14.50 -23.21 32.46
CA ASP A 752 14.18 -22.26 31.38
C ASP A 752 12.91 -22.62 30.58
N SER A 753 12.03 -23.44 31.14
CA SER A 753 10.77 -23.76 30.45
C SER A 753 9.78 -22.60 30.44
N GLY A 754 9.02 -22.46 29.36
CA GLY A 754 7.90 -21.52 29.26
C GLY A 754 6.81 -21.67 30.34
N SER A 755 6.75 -22.82 31.03
CA SER A 755 5.79 -23.08 32.12
C SER A 755 6.13 -22.40 33.46
N LYS A 756 7.29 -21.73 33.56
CA LYS A 756 7.74 -21.06 34.79
C LYS A 756 6.77 -19.94 35.17
N VAL A 757 6.11 -20.06 36.33
CA VAL A 757 5.19 -19.04 36.86
C VAL A 757 5.99 -17.82 37.33
N LEU A 758 5.73 -16.67 36.71
CA LEU A 758 6.29 -15.37 37.06
C LEU A 758 5.46 -14.64 38.12
N ALA A 759 4.12 -14.77 38.04
CA ALA A 759 3.21 -14.13 38.98
C ALA A 759 1.92 -14.96 39.19
N ARG A 760 1.30 -14.80 40.36
CA ARG A 760 -0.01 -15.36 40.70
C ARG A 760 -0.95 -14.20 40.99
N LEU A 761 -1.97 -14.03 40.17
CA LEU A 761 -2.89 -12.89 40.23
C LEU A 761 -4.29 -13.39 40.57
N ALA A 762 -4.97 -12.75 41.51
CA ALA A 762 -6.37 -13.07 41.80
C ALA A 762 -7.25 -12.61 40.64
N LEU A 763 -8.17 -13.48 40.19
CA LEU A 763 -9.02 -13.24 39.03
C LEU A 763 -10.49 -13.60 39.36
N PRO A 764 -11.45 -12.69 39.12
CA PRO A 764 -12.86 -13.00 39.33
C PRO A 764 -13.35 -14.07 38.34
N THR A 765 -14.10 -15.05 38.85
CA THR A 765 -14.86 -15.97 38.00
C THR A 765 -16.35 -15.73 38.14
N LEU A 766 -17.10 -15.98 37.07
CA LEU A 766 -18.56 -15.90 37.05
C LEU A 766 -19.16 -17.26 36.71
N LYS A 767 -20.24 -17.63 37.41
CA LYS A 767 -21.09 -18.75 36.98
C LYS A 767 -21.84 -18.33 35.72
N LEU A 768 -21.83 -19.19 34.70
CA LEU A 768 -22.54 -18.92 33.44
C LEU A 768 -24.05 -18.69 33.68
N ASP A 769 -24.67 -19.47 34.56
CA ASP A 769 -26.08 -19.31 34.93
C ASP A 769 -26.40 -18.03 35.72
N SER A 770 -25.38 -17.31 36.22
CA SER A 770 -25.53 -16.07 37.00
C SER A 770 -25.31 -14.80 36.19
N ILE A 771 -25.05 -14.89 34.87
CA ILE A 771 -24.91 -13.71 34.02
C ILE A 771 -26.28 -13.10 33.73
N ASN A 772 -26.51 -11.91 34.27
CA ASN A 772 -27.72 -11.12 34.06
C ASN A 772 -27.74 -10.52 32.64
N GLY A 773 -28.90 -10.58 31.97
CA GLY A 773 -29.08 -10.02 30.61
C GLY A 773 -28.67 -10.93 29.45
N LEU A 774 -27.92 -12.01 29.70
CA LEU A 774 -27.63 -13.03 28.69
C LEU A 774 -28.87 -13.90 28.45
N GLN A 775 -29.59 -13.75 27.34
CA GLN A 775 -30.85 -14.48 27.11
C GLN A 775 -30.60 -15.95 26.74
N SER A 776 -29.75 -16.21 25.74
CA SER A 776 -29.32 -17.55 25.30
C SER A 776 -27.87 -17.53 24.81
N VAL A 777 -27.24 -18.71 24.72
CA VAL A 777 -25.91 -18.90 24.13
C VAL A 777 -26.06 -19.87 22.98
N ASP A 778 -25.93 -19.43 21.74
CA ASP A 778 -26.08 -20.30 20.56
C ASP A 778 -24.79 -21.14 20.34
N TRP A 779 -23.62 -20.52 20.50
CA TRP A 779 -22.31 -21.16 20.28
C TRP A 779 -21.37 -20.90 21.46
N LEU A 780 -20.99 -21.95 22.17
CA LEU A 780 -20.03 -21.89 23.27
C LEU A 780 -18.64 -22.36 22.80
N LEU A 781 -17.61 -21.57 23.08
CA LEU A 781 -16.22 -21.98 22.96
C LEU A 781 -15.57 -22.06 24.34
N LEU A 782 -14.93 -23.20 24.60
CA LEU A 782 -14.20 -23.48 25.84
C LEU A 782 -12.72 -23.67 25.50
N ASP A 783 -11.85 -22.91 26.18
CA ASP A 783 -10.42 -23.14 26.14
C ASP A 783 -10.03 -24.44 26.87
N ASN A 784 -8.73 -24.75 26.80
CA ASN A 784 -8.08 -25.80 27.58
C ASN A 784 -7.30 -25.26 28.77
N LEU A 785 -7.18 -23.94 28.95
CA LEU A 785 -6.34 -23.32 29.99
C LEU A 785 -7.13 -22.94 31.24
N SER A 786 -8.44 -23.19 31.22
CA SER A 786 -9.34 -22.93 32.31
C SER A 786 -10.14 -24.18 32.70
N ASN A 787 -10.80 -24.15 33.85
CA ASN A 787 -11.63 -25.26 34.32
C ASN A 787 -12.97 -25.32 33.54
N SER A 788 -12.90 -25.85 32.32
CA SER A 788 -14.05 -25.96 31.42
C SER A 788 -15.17 -26.85 31.95
N VAL A 789 -14.87 -27.81 32.85
CA VAL A 789 -15.90 -28.63 33.50
C VAL A 789 -16.75 -27.78 34.45
N ALA A 790 -16.13 -26.91 35.25
CA ALA A 790 -16.87 -26.01 36.13
C ALA A 790 -17.79 -25.06 35.35
N VAL A 791 -17.36 -24.60 34.17
CA VAL A 791 -18.22 -23.78 33.28
C VAL A 791 -19.46 -24.54 32.84
N ILE A 792 -19.32 -25.83 32.50
CA ILE A 792 -20.42 -26.69 32.07
C ILE A 792 -21.37 -27.00 33.25
N GLU A 793 -20.84 -27.39 34.41
CA GLU A 793 -21.62 -27.75 35.59
C GLU A 793 -22.37 -26.56 36.20
N HIS A 794 -21.84 -25.35 36.08
CA HIS A 794 -22.48 -24.11 36.54
C HIS A 794 -23.15 -23.29 35.43
N GLY A 795 -23.33 -23.91 34.26
CA GLY A 795 -23.99 -23.34 33.08
C GLY A 795 -25.23 -24.11 32.62
N THR A 796 -25.68 -25.11 33.38
CA THR A 796 -26.73 -26.05 32.93
C THR A 796 -27.99 -25.39 32.38
N ARG A 797 -28.43 -24.26 32.96
CA ARG A 797 -29.63 -23.54 32.49
C ARG A 797 -29.36 -22.81 31.18
N ARG A 798 -28.24 -22.10 31.06
CA ARG A 798 -27.88 -21.36 29.84
C ARG A 798 -27.47 -22.27 28.69
N LEU A 799 -26.97 -23.46 29.00
CA LEU A 799 -26.58 -24.46 28.02
C LEU A 799 -27.75 -25.30 27.51
N ALA A 800 -28.96 -25.16 28.07
CA ALA A 800 -30.16 -25.90 27.64
C ALA A 800 -30.57 -25.58 26.20
N ASP A 801 -30.31 -24.35 25.73
CA ASP A 801 -30.65 -23.89 24.37
C ASP A 801 -29.43 -23.76 23.45
N THR A 802 -28.24 -24.12 23.92
CA THR A 802 -27.01 -24.04 23.13
C THR A 802 -26.99 -25.01 21.96
N LEU A 803 -26.62 -24.49 20.79
CA LEU A 803 -26.67 -25.24 19.53
C LEU A 803 -25.35 -25.93 19.22
N LEU A 804 -24.23 -25.37 19.66
CA LEU A 804 -22.91 -25.93 19.42
C LEU A 804 -21.97 -25.64 20.60
N VAL A 805 -21.25 -26.66 21.04
CA VAL A 805 -20.11 -26.49 21.96
C VAL A 805 -18.83 -26.90 21.25
N GLN A 806 -17.87 -25.98 21.18
CA GLN A 806 -16.48 -26.25 20.79
C GLN A 806 -15.64 -26.25 22.06
N ALA A 807 -14.99 -27.36 22.39
CA ALA A 807 -14.05 -27.42 23.50
C ALA A 807 -12.66 -27.76 23.00
N ARG A 808 -11.65 -26.96 23.36
CA ARG A 808 -10.25 -27.34 23.11
C ARG A 808 -9.85 -28.40 24.12
N ILE A 809 -9.39 -29.55 23.62
CA ILE A 809 -8.99 -30.71 24.41
C ILE A 809 -7.51 -30.96 24.22
N ASN A 810 -6.80 -31.24 25.31
CA ASN A 810 -5.41 -31.69 25.27
C ASN A 810 -5.33 -33.21 25.36
N PHE A 811 -4.42 -33.78 24.56
CA PHE A 811 -4.01 -35.18 24.62
C PHE A 811 -2.73 -35.35 25.45
N THR A 812 -1.95 -34.27 25.59
CA THR A 812 -0.86 -34.17 26.57
C THR A 812 -1.18 -33.05 27.57
N PRO A 813 -1.41 -33.35 28.86
CA PRO A 813 -1.70 -32.33 29.86
C PRO A 813 -0.53 -31.36 30.03
N THR A 814 -0.84 -30.07 30.08
CA THR A 814 0.13 -28.99 30.34
C THR A 814 -0.10 -28.32 31.70
N HIS A 815 -1.29 -28.49 32.27
CA HIS A 815 -1.71 -27.90 33.54
C HIS A 815 -2.35 -28.95 34.45
N ARG A 816 -2.23 -28.77 35.76
CA ARG A 816 -2.88 -29.60 36.78
C ARG A 816 -4.39 -29.49 36.62
N GLN A 817 -5.07 -30.62 36.77
CA GLN A 817 -6.54 -30.71 36.70
C GLN A 817 -7.13 -30.22 35.37
N GLN A 818 -6.34 -30.24 34.29
CA GLN A 818 -6.81 -29.92 32.94
C GLN A 818 -7.83 -30.99 32.50
N PRO A 819 -9.07 -30.60 32.12
CA PRO A 819 -10.09 -31.56 31.73
C PRO A 819 -9.69 -32.34 30.48
N ASP A 820 -9.84 -33.66 30.52
CA ASP A 820 -9.67 -34.52 29.36
C ASP A 820 -10.97 -34.66 28.54
N MET A 821 -10.86 -35.34 27.39
CA MET A 821 -12.00 -35.60 26.50
C MET A 821 -13.13 -36.36 27.20
N GLY A 822 -12.80 -37.32 28.06
CA GLY A 822 -13.77 -38.19 28.72
C GLY A 822 -14.64 -37.42 29.70
N LEU A 823 -14.02 -36.55 30.50
CA LEU A 823 -14.72 -35.67 31.44
C LEU A 823 -15.62 -34.67 30.72
N ILE A 824 -15.10 -33.97 29.69
CA ILE A 824 -15.91 -33.02 28.93
C ILE A 824 -17.07 -33.72 28.23
N SER A 825 -16.81 -34.87 27.58
CA SER A 825 -17.86 -35.64 26.90
C SER A 825 -18.94 -36.13 27.87
N LYS A 826 -18.54 -36.63 29.05
CA LYS A 826 -19.49 -37.09 30.08
C LYS A 826 -20.35 -35.94 30.62
N SER A 827 -19.75 -34.77 30.83
CA SER A 827 -20.48 -33.59 31.32
C SER A 827 -21.44 -33.04 30.27
N LEU A 828 -21.03 -32.96 29.00
CA LEU A 828 -21.89 -32.50 27.90
C LEU A 828 -22.98 -33.51 27.52
N ALA A 829 -22.71 -34.82 27.62
CA ALA A 829 -23.71 -35.85 27.36
C ALA A 829 -24.91 -35.78 28.31
N ARG A 830 -24.69 -35.40 29.57
CA ARG A 830 -25.77 -35.15 30.54
C ARG A 830 -26.68 -33.98 30.15
N LEU A 831 -26.20 -33.11 29.28
CA LEU A 831 -26.93 -31.97 28.74
C LEU A 831 -27.45 -32.23 27.31
N GLY A 832 -27.43 -33.48 26.84
CA GLY A 832 -27.96 -33.85 25.51
C GLY A 832 -27.07 -33.42 24.35
N PHE A 833 -25.75 -33.38 24.54
CA PHE A 833 -24.76 -33.21 23.47
C PHE A 833 -24.01 -34.51 23.19
N SER A 834 -23.73 -34.76 21.91
CA SER A 834 -22.90 -35.86 21.45
C SER A 834 -21.64 -35.33 20.77
N PHE A 835 -20.51 -35.97 21.03
CA PHE A 835 -19.28 -35.68 20.30
C PHE A 835 -19.47 -35.99 18.82
N TYR A 836 -19.11 -35.04 17.96
CA TYR A 836 -19.23 -35.17 16.51
C TYR A 836 -17.89 -35.46 15.84
N ARG A 837 -16.95 -34.52 15.93
CA ARG A 837 -15.63 -34.64 15.32
C ARG A 837 -14.57 -33.77 16.00
N LEU A 838 -13.31 -34.11 15.77
CA LEU A 838 -12.19 -33.21 16.04
C LEU A 838 -11.99 -32.26 14.87
N ASN A 839 -11.71 -31.01 15.20
CA ASN A 839 -11.31 -29.98 14.27
C ASN A 839 -9.97 -29.37 14.70
N LYS A 840 -9.25 -28.72 13.78
CA LYS A 840 -7.98 -28.04 14.06
C LYS A 840 -6.99 -28.92 14.86
N LEU A 841 -6.80 -30.17 14.44
CA LEU A 841 -5.85 -31.11 15.05
C LEU A 841 -4.44 -30.49 15.09
N GLN A 842 -3.89 -30.31 16.28
CA GLN A 842 -2.54 -29.81 16.49
C GLN A 842 -1.64 -30.95 16.93
N HIS A 843 -0.60 -31.21 16.13
CA HIS A 843 0.38 -32.24 16.45
C HIS A 843 1.70 -31.59 16.83
N ALA A 844 2.34 -32.08 17.89
CA ALA A 844 3.76 -31.94 18.10
C ALA A 844 4.48 -32.91 17.16
N SER A 845 5.49 -32.38 16.47
CA SER A 845 6.42 -33.18 15.70
C SER A 845 7.56 -33.63 16.61
N HIS A 846 7.92 -34.91 16.54
CA HIS A 846 9.20 -35.40 17.08
C HIS A 846 10.36 -35.17 16.11
N LEU A 847 10.06 -34.83 14.85
CA LEU A 847 11.07 -34.33 13.93
C LEU A 847 11.47 -32.92 14.35
N PRO A 848 12.76 -32.54 14.21
CA PRO A 848 13.16 -31.14 14.24
C PRO A 848 12.20 -30.33 13.36
N GLN A 849 11.86 -29.09 13.73
CA GLN A 849 10.76 -28.30 13.13
C GLN A 849 10.85 -28.09 11.59
N ASP A 850 11.89 -28.64 10.95
CA ASP A 850 12.37 -28.37 9.61
C ASP A 850 12.15 -29.49 8.59
N GLU A 851 11.74 -30.69 9.03
CA GLU A 851 11.35 -31.75 8.10
C GLU A 851 9.84 -31.69 7.80
N HIS A 852 9.48 -31.57 6.53
CA HIS A 852 8.09 -31.75 6.08
C HIS A 852 7.94 -33.09 5.35
N CYS A 853 7.51 -34.11 6.09
CA CYS A 853 6.97 -35.31 5.48
C CYS A 853 5.61 -34.97 4.84
N VAL A 854 5.44 -35.23 3.55
CA VAL A 854 4.19 -34.98 2.79
C VAL A 854 3.05 -35.92 3.25
N GLN A 855 3.38 -36.98 4.00
CA GLN A 855 2.44 -37.83 4.72
C GLN A 855 3.01 -38.17 6.10
N LEU A 856 2.54 -37.49 7.15
CA LEU A 856 2.86 -37.84 8.53
C LEU A 856 2.36 -39.27 8.80
N ARG A 857 3.27 -40.25 8.92
CA ARG A 857 2.91 -41.64 9.23
C ARG A 857 2.79 -41.91 10.74
N ALA A 858 3.31 -41.01 11.59
CA ALA A 858 2.98 -40.91 13.01
C ALA A 858 3.46 -39.55 13.56
N SER A 859 2.57 -38.72 14.11
CA SER A 859 2.89 -37.47 14.82
C SER A 859 2.17 -37.43 16.17
N HIS A 860 2.75 -36.79 17.18
CA HIS A 860 2.17 -36.75 18.52
C HIS A 860 1.06 -35.70 18.54
N LEU A 861 -0.19 -36.12 18.53
CA LEU A 861 -1.33 -35.22 18.68
C LEU A 861 -1.30 -34.56 20.08
N VAL A 862 -1.25 -33.23 20.14
CA VAL A 862 -1.12 -32.45 21.39
C VAL A 862 -2.48 -31.92 21.83
N CYS A 863 -3.22 -31.30 20.92
CA CYS A 863 -4.54 -30.77 21.21
C CYS A 863 -5.43 -30.72 19.96
N ALA A 864 -6.73 -30.58 20.16
CA ALA A 864 -7.69 -30.39 19.09
C ALA A 864 -8.94 -29.68 19.61
N ASP A 865 -9.72 -29.12 18.70
CA ASP A 865 -11.02 -28.54 19.01
C ASP A 865 -12.08 -29.64 18.82
N ALA A 866 -12.63 -30.18 19.91
CA ALA A 866 -13.72 -31.15 19.87
C ALA A 866 -15.05 -30.42 19.68
N LEU A 867 -15.79 -30.81 18.64
CA LEU A 867 -17.11 -30.28 18.35
C LEU A 867 -18.17 -31.22 18.90
N PHE A 868 -19.09 -30.66 19.70
CA PHE A 868 -20.23 -31.37 20.28
C PHE A 868 -21.52 -30.79 19.72
N LEU A 869 -22.30 -31.64 19.05
CA LEU A 869 -23.60 -31.31 18.49
C LEU A 869 -24.71 -31.81 19.42
N PRO A 870 -25.91 -31.23 19.37
CA PRO A 870 -27.05 -31.78 20.09
C PRO A 870 -27.28 -33.23 19.65
N ASP A 871 -27.66 -34.11 20.59
CA ASP A 871 -28.00 -35.49 20.27
C ASP A 871 -29.32 -35.58 19.48
N ALA A 872 -29.69 -36.78 19.04
CA ALA A 872 -30.90 -36.97 18.23
C ALA A 872 -32.18 -36.48 18.92
N ALA A 873 -32.31 -36.66 20.24
CA ALA A 873 -33.48 -36.21 20.99
C ALA A 873 -33.55 -34.68 21.05
N ARG A 874 -32.40 -34.04 21.29
CA ARG A 874 -32.31 -32.59 21.35
C ARG A 874 -32.42 -31.92 19.99
N LEU A 875 -31.82 -32.49 18.95
CA LEU A 875 -31.98 -32.04 17.56
C LEU A 875 -33.45 -32.07 17.14
N ALA A 876 -34.21 -33.10 17.53
CA ALA A 876 -35.64 -33.20 17.23
C ALA A 876 -36.45 -32.07 17.88
N SER A 877 -36.04 -31.59 19.06
CA SER A 877 -36.70 -30.48 19.77
C SER A 877 -36.30 -29.07 19.30
N LEU A 878 -35.30 -28.92 18.41
CA LEU A 878 -34.88 -27.60 17.93
C LEU A 878 -35.95 -26.97 17.04
N SER A 879 -36.21 -25.68 17.25
CA SER A 879 -37.01 -24.85 16.34
C SER A 879 -36.31 -24.66 15.00
N ASP A 880 -37.09 -24.32 13.98
CA ASP A 880 -36.61 -23.98 12.63
C ASP A 880 -35.52 -22.91 12.65
N ASN A 881 -35.70 -21.87 13.48
CA ASN A 881 -34.71 -20.81 13.62
C ASN A 881 -33.39 -21.32 14.20
N GLN A 882 -33.45 -22.21 15.19
CA GLN A 882 -32.26 -22.83 15.79
C GLN A 882 -31.56 -23.78 14.82
N ARG A 883 -32.32 -24.54 14.02
CA ARG A 883 -31.77 -25.40 12.96
C ARG A 883 -31.04 -24.59 11.90
N LEU A 884 -31.58 -23.44 11.48
CA LEU A 884 -30.90 -22.54 10.53
C LEU A 884 -29.66 -21.89 11.11
N LYS A 885 -29.70 -21.42 12.36
CA LYS A 885 -28.50 -20.90 13.06
C LYS A 885 -27.41 -21.96 13.15
N LEU A 886 -27.76 -23.19 13.55
CA LEU A 886 -26.81 -24.30 13.64
C LEU A 886 -26.24 -24.66 12.25
N ALA A 887 -27.09 -24.75 11.22
CA ALA A 887 -26.66 -25.02 9.85
C ALA A 887 -25.73 -23.93 9.31
N PHE A 888 -26.00 -22.65 9.62
CA PHE A 888 -25.14 -21.53 9.26
C PHE A 888 -23.77 -21.61 9.95
N ILE A 889 -23.73 -21.88 11.26
CA ILE A 889 -22.45 -22.04 11.99
C ILE A 889 -21.64 -23.19 11.38
N LEU A 890 -22.28 -24.34 11.15
CA LEU A 890 -21.65 -25.53 10.58
C LEU A 890 -21.09 -25.28 9.17
N HIS A 891 -21.84 -24.59 8.31
CA HIS A 891 -21.39 -24.19 6.97
C HIS A 891 -20.24 -23.17 7.04
N THR A 892 -20.50 -22.02 7.66
CA THR A 892 -19.66 -20.81 7.57
C THR A 892 -18.37 -20.94 8.37
N VAL A 893 -18.43 -21.57 9.55
CA VAL A 893 -17.27 -21.66 10.46
C VAL A 893 -16.48 -22.95 10.22
N TYR A 894 -17.16 -24.06 9.94
CA TYR A 894 -16.57 -25.40 9.96
C TYR A 894 -16.58 -26.14 8.61
N GLY A 895 -17.21 -25.59 7.57
CA GLY A 895 -17.32 -26.26 6.26
C GLY A 895 -18.05 -27.61 6.32
N VAL A 896 -19.00 -27.75 7.25
CA VAL A 896 -19.81 -28.97 7.45
C VAL A 896 -21.09 -28.83 6.64
N HIS A 897 -21.10 -29.41 5.44
CA HIS A 897 -22.20 -29.27 4.49
C HIS A 897 -23.26 -30.37 4.62
N ASP A 898 -22.87 -31.56 5.05
CA ASP A 898 -23.74 -32.73 5.20
C ASP A 898 -24.78 -32.54 6.33
N VAL A 899 -24.32 -32.23 7.54
CA VAL A 899 -25.20 -31.98 8.69
C VAL A 899 -26.02 -30.71 8.47
N ALA A 900 -25.43 -29.66 7.89
CA ALA A 900 -26.17 -28.45 7.51
C ALA A 900 -27.30 -28.78 6.52
N THR A 901 -27.05 -29.63 5.53
CA THR A 901 -28.08 -30.12 4.60
C THR A 901 -29.16 -30.90 5.34
N GLN A 902 -28.80 -31.80 6.26
CA GLN A 902 -29.76 -32.57 7.05
C GLN A 902 -30.66 -31.67 7.91
N LEU A 903 -30.08 -30.65 8.55
CA LEU A 903 -30.81 -29.70 9.39
C LEU A 903 -31.82 -28.89 8.56
N ILE A 904 -31.40 -28.42 7.38
CA ILE A 904 -32.28 -27.69 6.46
C ILE A 904 -33.37 -28.62 5.89
N ALA A 905 -33.02 -29.85 5.51
CA ALA A 905 -33.97 -30.82 4.95
C ALA A 905 -35.04 -31.26 5.96
N ALA A 906 -34.72 -31.24 7.26
CA ALA A 906 -35.69 -31.51 8.31
C ALA A 906 -36.72 -30.38 8.48
N MET A 907 -36.47 -29.19 7.91
CA MET A 907 -37.38 -28.06 7.90
C MET A 907 -38.12 -27.95 6.57
N ASP A 908 -37.37 -27.98 5.46
CA ASP A 908 -37.87 -27.73 4.12
C ASP A 908 -36.97 -28.45 3.10
N SER A 909 -37.56 -29.40 2.37
CA SER A 909 -36.86 -30.21 1.36
C SER A 909 -36.42 -29.40 0.14
N ASP A 910 -37.18 -28.38 -0.23
CA ASP A 910 -36.91 -27.54 -1.41
C ASP A 910 -35.78 -26.56 -1.07
N LEU A 911 -35.81 -25.97 0.12
CA LEU A 911 -34.73 -25.14 0.64
C LEU A 911 -33.42 -25.94 0.77
N ALA A 912 -33.49 -27.21 1.18
CA ALA A 912 -32.32 -28.10 1.22
C ALA A 912 -31.79 -28.45 -0.18
N GLN A 913 -32.66 -28.51 -1.19
CA GLN A 913 -32.24 -28.68 -2.57
C GLN A 913 -31.54 -27.43 -3.10
N GLN A 914 -32.06 -26.24 -2.83
CA GLN A 914 -31.42 -24.96 -3.15
C GLN A 914 -30.04 -24.82 -2.47
N TYR A 915 -29.94 -25.18 -1.19
CA TYR A 915 -28.68 -25.20 -0.45
C TYR A 915 -27.65 -26.14 -1.08
N ARG A 916 -28.07 -27.35 -1.46
CA ARG A 916 -27.19 -28.32 -2.14
C ARG A 916 -26.68 -27.80 -3.49
N GLN A 917 -27.55 -27.17 -4.27
CA GLN A 917 -27.17 -26.54 -5.55
C GLN A 917 -26.18 -25.40 -5.34
N HIS A 918 -26.39 -24.56 -4.32
CA HIS A 918 -25.46 -23.50 -3.93
C HIS A 918 -24.07 -24.05 -3.56
N CYS A 919 -24.00 -25.15 -2.82
CA CYS A 919 -22.74 -25.81 -2.47
C CYS A 919 -22.05 -26.49 -3.68
N GLN A 920 -22.77 -26.78 -4.77
CA GLN A 920 -22.21 -27.38 -6.00
C GLN A 920 -21.67 -26.33 -6.98
N GLY A 921 -22.26 -25.14 -7.05
CA GLY A 921 -21.82 -24.03 -7.91
C GLY A 921 -20.55 -23.29 -7.44
N SER A 922 -20.07 -23.60 -6.23
CA SER A 922 -18.95 -22.91 -5.57
C SER A 922 -17.63 -23.72 -5.54
N SER A 923 -17.51 -24.80 -6.31
CA SER A 923 -16.25 -25.54 -6.49
C SER A 923 -15.48 -25.06 -7.73
N PRO A 924 -14.15 -24.81 -7.65
CA PRO A 924 -13.33 -24.71 -8.86
C PRO A 924 -13.40 -26.05 -9.61
N SER A 925 -13.51 -25.96 -10.94
CA SER A 925 -13.57 -27.11 -11.84
C SER A 925 -12.37 -28.04 -11.62
N ARG A 926 -12.65 -29.25 -11.12
CA ARG A 926 -11.81 -30.42 -11.40
C ARG A 926 -12.21 -30.95 -12.77
N PRO A 927 -11.29 -31.21 -13.70
CA PRO A 927 -11.64 -31.92 -14.92
C PRO A 927 -12.15 -33.31 -14.56
N ALA A 928 -13.36 -33.61 -15.01
CA ALA A 928 -14.03 -34.88 -14.80
C ALA A 928 -13.25 -36.01 -15.49
N ALA A 929 -12.62 -36.88 -14.70
CA ALA A 929 -12.19 -38.18 -15.18
C ALA A 929 -13.45 -39.06 -15.32
N ALA A 930 -13.96 -39.13 -16.54
CA ALA A 930 -15.01 -40.07 -16.90
C ALA A 930 -14.47 -41.50 -16.74
N ALA A 931 -15.16 -42.28 -15.91
CA ALA A 931 -15.00 -43.72 -15.85
C ALA A 931 -15.49 -44.33 -17.17
N GLN A 932 -14.57 -44.83 -17.99
CA GLN A 932 -14.86 -45.90 -18.94
C GLN A 932 -14.15 -47.16 -18.46
N ARG A 933 -14.94 -48.09 -17.92
CA ARG A 933 -14.59 -49.51 -17.92
C ARG A 933 -14.91 -50.04 -19.32
N GLY A 934 -13.90 -50.61 -19.97
CA GLY A 934 -14.01 -51.38 -21.21
C GLY A 934 -12.85 -52.36 -21.26
N GLU A 935 -13.18 -53.62 -21.46
CA GLU A 935 -12.37 -54.81 -21.30
C GLU A 935 -11.33 -55.04 -22.42
N ALA A 936 -10.33 -55.87 -22.07
CA ALA A 936 -9.60 -56.83 -22.91
C ALA A 936 -8.72 -56.35 -24.08
N GLY A 937 -7.49 -56.91 -24.13
CA GLY A 937 -6.73 -57.05 -25.37
C GLY A 937 -5.22 -56.93 -25.23
N ALA A 938 -4.54 -58.07 -25.08
CA ALA A 938 -3.09 -58.19 -25.20
C ALA A 938 -2.57 -57.78 -26.59
N THR A 939 -1.38 -57.18 -26.65
CA THR A 939 -0.22 -57.62 -27.48
C THR A 939 0.95 -56.63 -27.30
N GLY A 940 2.18 -57.15 -27.35
CA GLY A 940 3.40 -56.45 -26.93
C GLY A 940 3.98 -55.48 -27.95
N ASN A 941 4.96 -54.68 -27.50
CA ASN A 941 6.34 -54.80 -27.98
C ASN A 941 7.29 -53.89 -27.19
N ASP A 942 8.47 -54.43 -26.93
CA ASP A 942 9.62 -53.87 -26.22
C ASP A 942 10.17 -52.57 -26.82
N ALA A 943 10.56 -51.63 -25.95
CA ALA A 943 11.72 -50.77 -26.13
C ALA A 943 12.26 -50.30 -24.76
N PRO A 944 13.58 -50.32 -24.52
CA PRO A 944 14.15 -50.12 -23.19
C PRO A 944 14.18 -48.63 -22.79
N THR A 945 13.80 -48.36 -21.55
CA THR A 945 13.94 -47.06 -20.90
C THR A 945 15.43 -46.77 -20.63
N PRO A 946 15.99 -45.59 -21.00
CA PRO A 946 17.35 -45.25 -20.63
C PRO A 946 17.42 -44.90 -19.14
N SER A 947 18.34 -45.57 -18.44
CA SER A 947 18.86 -45.19 -17.13
C SER A 947 19.35 -43.74 -17.14
N ALA A 948 18.74 -42.86 -16.33
CA ALA A 948 19.21 -41.51 -16.11
C ALA A 948 20.45 -41.53 -15.19
N ALA A 949 21.64 -41.41 -15.80
CA ALA A 949 22.83 -40.96 -15.08
C ALA A 949 22.65 -39.48 -14.72
N GLN A 950 22.69 -39.14 -13.43
CA GLN A 950 22.69 -37.76 -12.94
C GLN A 950 24.02 -37.09 -13.31
N ALA A 951 23.97 -36.05 -14.13
CA ALA A 951 25.13 -35.21 -14.43
C ALA A 951 25.47 -34.33 -13.22
N LEU A 952 26.68 -34.49 -12.67
CA LEU A 952 27.26 -33.59 -11.67
C LEU A 952 27.43 -32.18 -12.25
N ILE A 953 27.21 -31.14 -11.44
CA ILE A 953 27.45 -29.74 -11.84
C ILE A 953 28.94 -29.49 -12.13
N GLN A 954 29.24 -28.54 -13.05
CA GLN A 954 30.59 -28.00 -13.22
C GLN A 954 31.03 -27.19 -11.99
N GLU A 955 32.34 -27.05 -11.77
CA GLU A 955 32.90 -26.30 -10.63
C GLU A 955 32.29 -24.88 -10.53
N PRO A 956 31.76 -24.49 -9.35
CA PRO A 956 31.19 -23.16 -9.12
C PRO A 956 32.24 -22.06 -9.34
N GLN A 957 31.96 -21.14 -10.26
CA GLN A 957 32.84 -20.01 -10.56
C GLN A 957 32.69 -18.89 -9.52
N VAL A 958 33.79 -18.19 -9.24
CA VAL A 958 33.79 -16.98 -8.41
C VAL A 958 33.16 -15.83 -9.21
N THR A 959 32.07 -15.27 -8.69
CA THR A 959 31.29 -14.20 -9.35
C THR A 959 31.60 -12.81 -8.80
N PHE A 960 32.46 -12.70 -7.78
CA PHE A 960 32.88 -11.41 -7.24
C PHE A 960 33.84 -10.67 -8.17
N PRO A 961 33.80 -9.32 -8.21
CA PRO A 961 34.87 -8.52 -8.80
C PRO A 961 36.24 -8.91 -8.24
N GLU A 962 37.29 -8.87 -9.05
CA GLU A 962 38.62 -9.36 -8.67
C GLU A 962 39.15 -8.71 -7.38
N GLU A 963 38.93 -7.40 -7.20
CA GLU A 963 39.29 -6.67 -5.97
C GLU A 963 38.58 -7.21 -4.71
N VAL A 964 37.30 -7.56 -4.83
CA VAL A 964 36.50 -8.17 -3.75
C VAL A 964 36.97 -9.61 -3.50
N ALA A 965 37.25 -10.38 -4.56
CA ALA A 965 37.74 -11.74 -4.46
C ALA A 965 39.13 -11.81 -3.79
N VAL A 966 40.05 -10.90 -4.15
CA VAL A 966 41.37 -10.75 -3.52
C VAL A 966 41.22 -10.38 -2.04
N TYR A 967 40.34 -9.43 -1.72
CA TYR A 967 40.08 -9.04 -0.34
C TYR A 967 39.48 -10.20 0.47
N LEU A 968 38.50 -10.91 -0.09
CA LEU A 968 37.88 -12.07 0.54
C LEU A 968 38.89 -13.17 0.82
N ARG A 969 39.80 -13.47 -0.13
CA ARG A 969 40.92 -14.41 0.09
C ARG A 969 41.78 -14.00 1.27
N ARG A 970 42.12 -12.70 1.38
CA ARG A 970 42.90 -12.18 2.50
C ARG A 970 42.18 -12.36 3.83
N ILE A 971 40.89 -12.01 3.91
CA ILE A 971 40.10 -12.14 5.14
C ILE A 971 39.90 -13.62 5.52
N TYR A 972 39.56 -14.48 4.56
CA TYR A 972 39.41 -15.92 4.80
C TYR A 972 40.71 -16.60 5.21
N SER A 973 41.87 -16.12 4.72
CA SER A 973 43.17 -16.65 5.16
C SER A 973 43.40 -16.46 6.66
N GLN A 974 42.84 -15.38 7.25
CA GLN A 974 42.96 -15.02 8.66
C GLN A 974 41.87 -15.62 9.54
N ALA A 975 40.76 -16.11 8.96
CA ALA A 975 39.66 -16.74 9.68
C ALA A 975 39.86 -18.25 9.83
N SER A 976 39.48 -18.82 10.98
CA SER A 976 39.41 -20.27 11.17
C SER A 976 37.98 -20.80 10.96
N VAL A 977 36.98 -20.00 11.36
CA VAL A 977 35.55 -20.31 11.19
C VAL A 977 34.89 -19.27 10.30
N ILE A 978 34.26 -19.71 9.21
CA ILE A 978 33.62 -18.88 8.19
C ILE A 978 32.16 -19.28 8.08
N LEU A 979 31.25 -18.31 8.25
CA LEU A 979 29.84 -18.46 7.92
C LEU A 979 29.54 -17.70 6.63
N GLU A 980 28.88 -18.33 5.69
CA GLU A 980 28.34 -17.68 4.50
C GLU A 980 26.82 -17.78 4.52
N TYR A 981 26.14 -16.68 4.25
CA TYR A 981 24.77 -16.73 3.76
C TYR A 981 24.85 -16.66 2.25
N GLY A 982 24.38 -17.71 1.55
CA GLY A 982 24.61 -17.96 0.13
C GLY A 982 25.73 -18.97 -0.10
N SER A 983 25.60 -19.83 -1.12
CA SER A 983 26.61 -20.82 -1.50
C SER A 983 27.02 -20.70 -2.98
N GLY A 984 28.32 -20.83 -3.28
CA GLY A 984 28.82 -20.67 -4.65
C GLY A 984 30.35 -20.60 -4.74
N GLY A 985 30.88 -19.76 -5.62
CA GLY A 985 32.33 -19.64 -5.82
C GLY A 985 33.11 -19.17 -4.58
N SER A 986 32.49 -18.35 -3.72
CA SER A 986 33.09 -17.91 -2.43
C SER A 986 33.36 -19.08 -1.48
N THR A 987 32.43 -20.04 -1.46
CA THR A 987 32.53 -21.28 -0.69
C THR A 987 33.76 -22.09 -1.13
N ILE A 988 34.05 -22.10 -2.44
CA ILE A 988 35.21 -22.80 -2.99
C ILE A 988 36.52 -22.09 -2.64
N ILE A 989 36.53 -20.75 -2.60
CA ILE A 989 37.70 -19.97 -2.15
C ILE A 989 38.08 -20.37 -0.73
N ALA A 990 37.10 -20.50 0.17
CA ALA A 990 37.35 -20.94 1.54
C ALA A 990 37.76 -22.43 1.62
N ALA A 991 37.09 -23.30 0.85
CA ALA A 991 37.37 -24.74 0.83
C ALA A 991 38.80 -25.10 0.38
N ARG A 992 39.38 -24.30 -0.50
CA ARG A 992 40.75 -24.48 -1.01
C ARG A 992 41.85 -24.10 -0.01
N MET A 993 41.48 -23.46 1.11
CA MET A 993 42.42 -23.15 2.18
C MET A 993 42.39 -24.29 3.21
N PRO A 994 43.53 -24.80 3.70
CA PRO A 994 43.54 -25.85 4.70
C PRO A 994 43.08 -25.34 6.08
N GLY A 995 42.44 -26.22 6.85
CA GLY A 995 42.09 -25.97 8.26
C GLY A 995 40.95 -24.98 8.50
N LYS A 996 40.06 -24.76 7.53
CA LYS A 996 38.89 -23.88 7.64
C LYS A 996 37.65 -24.68 8.01
N SER A 997 36.85 -24.14 8.94
CA SER A 997 35.48 -24.59 9.19
C SER A 997 34.53 -23.65 8.44
N VAL A 998 33.96 -24.12 7.33
CA VAL A 998 33.12 -23.30 6.44
C VAL A 998 31.68 -23.81 6.50
N ILE A 999 30.73 -22.93 6.80
CA ILE A 999 29.30 -23.22 6.80
C ILE A 999 28.62 -22.25 5.84
N SER A 1000 27.92 -22.75 4.83
CA SER A 1000 27.22 -21.92 3.84
C SER A 1000 25.73 -22.19 3.86
N VAL A 1001 24.92 -21.20 4.22
CA VAL A 1001 23.46 -21.28 4.29
C VAL A 1001 22.85 -21.07 2.91
N GLU A 1002 22.08 -22.04 2.42
CA GLU A 1002 21.47 -21.99 1.09
C GLU A 1002 19.98 -22.31 1.17
N ASN A 1003 19.14 -21.66 0.36
CA ASN A 1003 17.70 -21.95 0.37
C ASN A 1003 17.20 -22.68 -0.88
N ASP A 1004 17.98 -22.71 -1.97
CA ASP A 1004 17.65 -23.54 -3.12
C ASP A 1004 18.10 -24.98 -2.84
N ALA A 1005 17.15 -25.86 -2.55
CA ALA A 1005 17.42 -27.25 -2.20
C ALA A 1005 18.10 -28.04 -3.34
N HIS A 1006 17.86 -27.66 -4.60
CA HIS A 1006 18.51 -28.30 -5.74
C HIS A 1006 19.97 -27.84 -5.87
N TRP A 1007 20.22 -26.53 -5.74
CA TRP A 1007 21.58 -25.98 -5.73
C TRP A 1007 22.40 -26.48 -4.54
N ALA A 1008 21.82 -26.48 -3.34
CA ALA A 1008 22.48 -26.96 -2.13
C ALA A 1008 22.91 -28.43 -2.27
N LYS A 1009 22.02 -29.29 -2.78
CA LYS A 1009 22.34 -30.69 -3.05
C LYS A 1009 23.44 -30.84 -4.09
N ASN A 1010 23.33 -30.13 -5.22
CA ASN A 1010 24.33 -30.20 -6.28
C ASN A 1010 25.72 -29.73 -5.79
N MET A 1011 25.78 -28.66 -5.00
CA MET A 1011 27.01 -28.17 -4.35
C MET A 1011 27.60 -29.23 -3.40
N GLN A 1012 26.76 -29.88 -2.61
CA GLN A 1012 27.18 -30.88 -1.64
C GLN A 1012 27.68 -32.17 -2.30
N ASP A 1013 27.00 -32.62 -3.36
CA ASP A 1013 27.42 -33.75 -4.19
C ASP A 1013 28.75 -33.45 -4.90
N TRP A 1014 28.93 -32.22 -5.41
CA TRP A 1014 30.19 -31.78 -6.00
C TRP A 1014 31.32 -31.71 -4.97
N ILE A 1015 31.10 -31.10 -3.80
CA ILE A 1015 32.07 -31.03 -2.69
C ILE A 1015 32.48 -32.45 -2.24
N ALA A 1016 31.54 -33.40 -2.20
CA ALA A 1016 31.82 -34.78 -1.84
C ALA A 1016 32.71 -35.51 -2.87
N SER A 1017 32.61 -35.11 -4.14
CA SER A 1017 33.44 -35.64 -5.24
C SER A 1017 34.80 -34.93 -5.41
N ALA A 1018 34.96 -33.72 -4.86
CA ALA A 1018 36.16 -32.91 -5.01
C ALA A 1018 37.16 -33.13 -3.86
N GLU A 1019 38.45 -33.22 -4.18
CA GLU A 1019 39.52 -33.22 -3.18
C GLU A 1019 39.80 -31.79 -2.69
N LEU A 1020 39.11 -31.39 -1.61
CA LEU A 1020 39.22 -30.06 -1.01
C LEU A 1020 39.96 -30.12 0.35
N PRO A 1021 40.96 -29.24 0.59
CA PRO A 1021 41.69 -29.14 1.86
C PRO A 1021 40.81 -28.88 3.09
N SER A 1022 39.72 -28.14 2.92
CA SER A 1022 38.67 -27.95 3.92
C SER A 1022 37.33 -28.34 3.29
N ARG A 1023 36.48 -29.05 4.03
CA ARG A 1023 35.17 -29.51 3.55
C ARG A 1023 34.06 -28.59 4.05
N PRO A 1024 33.48 -27.73 3.20
CA PRO A 1024 32.37 -26.87 3.61
C PRO A 1024 31.12 -27.68 3.90
N VAL A 1025 30.34 -27.21 4.88
CA VAL A 1025 29.00 -27.69 5.15
C VAL A 1025 28.01 -26.78 4.45
N ILE A 1026 27.35 -27.29 3.42
CA ILE A 1026 26.20 -26.60 2.81
C ILE A 1026 24.98 -26.90 3.65
N TYR A 1027 24.39 -25.85 4.24
CA TYR A 1027 23.28 -25.93 5.16
C TYR A 1027 21.98 -25.46 4.48
N PRO A 1028 21.15 -26.39 3.97
CA PRO A 1028 19.91 -26.04 3.29
C PRO A 1028 18.83 -25.56 4.27
N VAL A 1029 18.20 -24.43 3.97
CA VAL A 1029 17.08 -23.85 4.74
C VAL A 1029 15.85 -23.64 3.86
N ASP A 1030 14.77 -24.39 4.12
CA ASP A 1030 13.50 -24.26 3.40
C ASP A 1030 12.68 -23.05 3.88
N VAL A 1031 12.79 -21.95 3.16
CA VAL A 1031 11.94 -20.75 3.33
C VAL A 1031 10.63 -20.79 2.55
N GLY A 1032 10.32 -21.91 1.87
CA GLY A 1032 9.17 -22.06 0.97
C GLY A 1032 9.40 -21.45 -0.42
N GLU A 1033 8.35 -21.47 -1.27
CA GLU A 1033 8.44 -20.88 -2.61
C GLU A 1033 8.76 -19.38 -2.53
N THR A 1034 9.87 -19.00 -3.16
CA THR A 1034 10.28 -17.60 -3.29
C THR A 1034 10.00 -17.07 -4.71
N GLY A 1035 9.53 -15.85 -4.83
CA GLY A 1035 9.48 -15.07 -6.06
C GLY A 1035 10.82 -14.38 -6.35
N LYS A 1036 10.81 -13.33 -7.21
CA LYS A 1036 12.00 -12.50 -7.44
C LYS A 1036 12.54 -11.94 -6.12
N TRP A 1037 13.87 -11.79 -6.04
CA TRP A 1037 14.58 -11.24 -4.88
C TRP A 1037 14.30 -11.97 -3.56
N ALA A 1038 14.10 -13.29 -3.62
CA ALA A 1038 13.86 -14.16 -2.47
C ALA A 1038 12.52 -13.95 -1.74
N ARG A 1039 11.59 -13.13 -2.24
CA ARG A 1039 10.32 -12.86 -1.54
C ARG A 1039 9.50 -14.14 -1.36
N PRO A 1040 9.04 -14.50 -0.15
CA PRO A 1040 8.10 -15.60 0.02
C PRO A 1040 6.81 -15.35 -0.80
N LYS A 1041 6.46 -16.26 -1.73
CA LYS A 1041 5.33 -16.07 -2.67
C LYS A 1041 3.96 -16.06 -1.99
N ASN A 1042 3.85 -16.62 -0.81
CA ASN A 1042 2.59 -16.74 -0.09
C ASN A 1042 2.78 -16.54 1.42
N ALA A 1043 1.69 -16.28 2.14
CA ALA A 1043 1.69 -16.03 3.58
C ALA A 1043 2.22 -17.21 4.41
N ARG A 1044 2.20 -18.43 3.86
CA ARG A 1044 2.75 -19.63 4.52
C ARG A 1044 4.28 -19.64 4.47
N ALA A 1045 4.87 -19.27 3.34
CA ALA A 1045 6.32 -19.11 3.18
C ALA A 1045 6.85 -17.94 4.05
N TRP A 1046 6.06 -16.87 4.22
CA TRP A 1046 6.38 -15.79 5.15
C TRP A 1046 6.59 -16.24 6.60
N LYS A 1047 5.87 -17.28 7.06
CA LYS A 1047 6.08 -17.82 8.42
C LYS A 1047 7.45 -18.46 8.60
N ARG A 1048 8.10 -18.93 7.54
CA ARG A 1048 9.42 -19.59 7.58
C ARG A 1048 10.57 -18.64 7.26
N PHE A 1049 10.26 -17.41 6.87
CA PHE A 1049 11.22 -16.40 6.45
C PHE A 1049 12.40 -16.21 7.42
N HIS A 1050 12.09 -16.07 8.72
CA HIS A 1050 13.07 -15.82 9.77
C HIS A 1050 14.09 -16.96 9.95
N THR A 1051 13.78 -18.17 9.47
CA THR A 1051 14.65 -19.34 9.65
C THR A 1051 15.95 -19.24 8.84
N TYR A 1052 15.94 -18.60 7.67
CA TYR A 1052 17.15 -18.48 6.85
C TYR A 1052 18.32 -17.80 7.59
N PRO A 1053 18.15 -16.61 8.18
CA PRO A 1053 19.22 -15.99 8.94
C PRO A 1053 19.44 -16.64 10.31
N LEU A 1054 18.42 -17.19 11.00
CA LEU A 1054 18.54 -17.65 12.40
C LEU A 1054 19.05 -19.07 12.55
N LYS A 1055 18.54 -19.98 11.73
CA LYS A 1055 18.53 -21.40 12.06
C LYS A 1055 19.92 -22.01 12.19
N VAL A 1056 20.85 -21.57 11.34
CA VAL A 1056 22.25 -22.03 11.38
C VAL A 1056 22.94 -21.75 12.72
N TRP A 1057 22.56 -20.69 13.44
CA TRP A 1057 23.16 -20.32 14.73
C TRP A 1057 22.77 -21.26 15.87
N ASP A 1058 21.64 -21.94 15.71
CA ASP A 1058 21.07 -22.84 16.72
C ASP A 1058 21.42 -24.32 16.42
N GLU A 1059 22.23 -24.59 15.39
CA GLU A 1059 22.64 -25.95 15.01
C GLU A 1059 23.79 -26.49 15.88
N PRO A 1060 23.79 -27.78 16.26
CA PRO A 1060 24.83 -28.35 17.12
C PRO A 1060 26.25 -28.33 16.52
N PHE A 1061 26.37 -28.27 15.20
CA PHE A 1061 27.65 -28.18 14.50
C PHE A 1061 28.11 -26.73 14.32
N PHE A 1062 27.29 -25.75 14.67
CA PHE A 1062 27.62 -24.33 14.52
C PHE A 1062 28.79 -23.96 15.44
N GLN A 1063 29.75 -23.27 14.86
CA GLN A 1063 30.85 -22.66 15.58
C GLN A 1063 30.78 -21.16 15.37
N GLU A 1064 31.03 -20.39 16.43
CA GLU A 1064 31.03 -18.92 16.36
C GLU A 1064 32.01 -18.45 15.27
N PRO A 1065 31.53 -17.74 14.23
CA PRO A 1065 32.36 -17.38 13.09
C PRO A 1065 33.37 -16.28 13.44
N ASP A 1066 34.55 -16.34 12.84
CA ASP A 1066 35.49 -15.20 12.82
C ASP A 1066 35.05 -14.19 11.74
N VAL A 1067 34.46 -14.70 10.65
CA VAL A 1067 33.97 -13.93 9.51
C VAL A 1067 32.61 -14.46 9.07
N ILE A 1068 31.67 -13.56 8.83
CA ILE A 1068 30.41 -13.85 8.14
C ILE A 1068 30.42 -13.14 6.79
N LEU A 1069 30.17 -13.87 5.70
CA LEU A 1069 29.88 -13.31 4.39
C LEU A 1069 28.36 -13.33 4.14
N ILE A 1070 27.78 -12.17 3.84
CA ILE A 1070 26.38 -12.03 3.45
C ILE A 1070 26.32 -11.76 1.93
N ASP A 1071 26.25 -12.84 1.14
CA ASP A 1071 26.16 -12.80 -0.33
C ASP A 1071 24.86 -13.43 -0.88
N GLY A 1072 24.10 -14.09 -0.01
CA GLY A 1072 22.88 -14.80 -0.33
C GLY A 1072 21.63 -13.93 -0.19
N ARG A 1073 20.52 -14.58 0.14
CA ARG A 1073 19.20 -13.95 0.27
C ARG A 1073 19.03 -13.30 1.65
N PHE A 1074 18.02 -12.43 1.79
CA PHE A 1074 17.58 -11.89 3.09
C PHE A 1074 18.65 -11.11 3.88
N ARG A 1075 19.49 -10.36 3.16
CA ARG A 1075 20.75 -9.81 3.68
C ARG A 1075 20.62 -8.90 4.92
N ILE A 1076 19.58 -8.07 5.02
CA ILE A 1076 19.32 -7.25 6.22
C ILE A 1076 19.06 -8.13 7.44
N ALA A 1077 18.21 -9.15 7.30
CA ALA A 1077 17.90 -10.06 8.41
C ALA A 1077 19.13 -10.90 8.81
N CYS A 1078 19.99 -11.28 7.86
CA CYS A 1078 21.28 -11.91 8.16
C CYS A 1078 22.19 -10.99 8.98
N PHE A 1079 22.29 -9.71 8.60
CA PHE A 1079 23.10 -8.74 9.34
C PHE A 1079 22.55 -8.48 10.75
N VAL A 1080 21.24 -8.25 10.88
CA VAL A 1080 20.59 -8.05 12.18
C VAL A 1080 20.76 -9.27 13.07
N THR A 1081 20.73 -10.47 12.49
CA THR A 1081 21.00 -11.70 13.24
C THR A 1081 22.43 -11.75 13.75
N ALA A 1082 23.41 -11.47 12.89
CA ALA A 1082 24.81 -11.38 13.31
C ALA A 1082 25.00 -10.35 14.42
N TYR A 1083 24.36 -9.18 14.30
CA TYR A 1083 24.42 -8.12 15.31
C TYR A 1083 23.83 -8.56 16.67
N LEU A 1084 22.71 -9.28 16.66
CA LEU A 1084 22.04 -9.72 17.89
C LEU A 1084 22.66 -10.99 18.51
N ARG A 1085 23.26 -11.87 17.72
CA ARG A 1085 23.75 -13.18 18.14
C ARG A 1085 25.27 -13.26 18.33
N ALA A 1086 26.03 -12.25 17.93
CA ALA A 1086 27.48 -12.25 18.09
C ALA A 1086 27.90 -12.40 19.57
N ASN A 1087 28.56 -13.52 19.90
CA ASN A 1087 29.09 -13.79 21.25
C ASN A 1087 30.60 -13.54 21.37
N LYS A 1088 31.29 -13.33 20.25
CA LYS A 1088 32.67 -12.84 20.18
C LYS A 1088 32.81 -11.76 19.11
N PRO A 1089 33.88 -10.93 19.13
CA PRO A 1089 34.15 -10.01 18.04
C PRO A 1089 34.35 -10.77 16.71
N MET A 1090 33.72 -10.29 15.65
CA MET A 1090 33.74 -10.92 14.32
C MET A 1090 33.62 -9.88 13.22
N ILE A 1091 34.02 -10.27 12.00
CA ILE A 1091 33.91 -9.42 10.82
C ILE A 1091 32.67 -9.84 10.04
N VAL A 1092 31.79 -8.90 9.70
CA VAL A 1092 30.71 -9.15 8.72
C VAL A 1092 31.06 -8.46 7.42
N LEU A 1093 31.14 -9.25 6.35
CA LEU A 1093 31.30 -8.82 4.97
C LEU A 1093 29.93 -8.85 4.30
N PHE A 1094 29.43 -7.69 3.90
CA PHE A 1094 28.11 -7.54 3.30
C PHE A 1094 28.28 -7.21 1.81
N ASP A 1095 27.97 -8.16 0.93
CA ASP A 1095 28.13 -7.98 -0.52
C ASP A 1095 26.96 -7.19 -1.17
N ASP A 1096 27.21 -6.58 -2.34
CA ASP A 1096 26.40 -5.53 -3.01
C ASP A 1096 25.87 -4.43 -2.06
N TYR A 1097 26.50 -4.23 -0.91
CA TYR A 1097 26.03 -3.31 0.12
C TYR A 1097 26.01 -1.88 -0.41
N LEU A 1098 27.09 -1.46 -1.07
CA LEU A 1098 27.19 -0.10 -1.61
C LEU A 1098 26.10 0.16 -2.67
N ASP A 1099 25.78 -0.85 -3.48
CA ASP A 1099 24.82 -0.76 -4.60
C ASP A 1099 23.34 -0.76 -4.17
N ARG A 1100 23.05 -1.08 -2.90
CA ARG A 1100 21.69 -1.29 -2.39
C ARG A 1100 21.40 -0.41 -1.16
N PRO A 1101 20.87 0.82 -1.31
CA PRO A 1101 20.73 1.75 -0.18
C PRO A 1101 19.74 1.30 0.89
N HIS A 1102 18.83 0.38 0.57
CA HIS A 1102 17.93 -0.18 1.59
C HIS A 1102 18.68 -1.09 2.57
N TYR A 1103 19.85 -1.64 2.20
CA TYR A 1103 20.70 -2.34 3.15
C TYR A 1103 21.33 -1.38 4.16
N HIS A 1104 21.46 -0.08 3.84
CA HIS A 1104 22.03 0.94 4.74
C HIS A 1104 21.16 1.22 5.95
N VAL A 1105 19.94 0.68 5.99
CA VAL A 1105 19.09 0.68 7.19
C VAL A 1105 19.83 0.06 8.39
N VAL A 1106 20.73 -0.90 8.16
CA VAL A 1106 21.52 -1.54 9.22
C VAL A 1106 22.55 -0.63 9.87
N GLU A 1107 22.89 0.52 9.27
CA GLU A 1107 23.80 1.52 9.86
C GLU A 1107 23.22 2.16 11.12
N ARG A 1108 21.91 2.06 11.30
CA ARG A 1108 21.24 2.40 12.57
C ARG A 1108 21.77 1.57 13.74
N LEU A 1109 22.25 0.35 13.48
CA LEU A 1109 22.85 -0.53 14.48
C LEU A 1109 24.37 -0.37 14.54
N LEU A 1110 25.03 -0.36 13.38
CA LEU A 1110 26.47 -0.29 13.27
C LEU A 1110 26.88 0.23 11.89
N ALA A 1111 27.68 1.29 11.84
CA ALA A 1111 28.23 1.81 10.59
C ALA A 1111 29.36 0.90 10.05
N PRO A 1112 29.55 0.80 8.73
CA PRO A 1112 30.64 0.04 8.15
C PRO A 1112 31.99 0.69 8.45
N THR A 1113 33.02 -0.14 8.62
CA THR A 1113 34.39 0.29 8.95
C THR A 1113 35.29 0.41 7.72
N GLU A 1114 34.98 -0.32 6.65
CA GLU A 1114 35.71 -0.28 5.38
C GLU A 1114 34.76 -0.65 4.23
N PHE A 1115 35.03 -0.13 3.03
CA PHE A 1115 34.41 -0.57 1.79
C PHE A 1115 35.47 -1.08 0.82
N VAL A 1116 35.18 -2.21 0.16
CA VAL A 1116 36.03 -2.75 -0.89
C VAL A 1116 35.13 -3.11 -2.07
N GLY A 1117 35.27 -2.35 -3.17
CA GLY A 1117 34.34 -2.41 -4.28
C GLY A 1117 32.90 -2.21 -3.82
N ARG A 1118 32.03 -3.18 -4.13
CA ARG A 1118 30.62 -3.20 -3.74
C ARG A 1118 30.35 -3.73 -2.32
N MET A 1119 31.36 -4.30 -1.67
CA MET A 1119 31.25 -4.98 -0.38
C MET A 1119 31.55 -4.02 0.78
N ALA A 1120 30.75 -4.08 1.84
CA ALA A 1120 31.01 -3.36 3.08
C ALA A 1120 31.52 -4.30 4.18
N ARG A 1121 32.50 -3.83 4.95
CA ARG A 1121 33.01 -4.48 6.15
C ARG A 1121 32.39 -3.85 7.39
N PHE A 1122 31.95 -4.69 8.32
CA PHE A 1122 31.53 -4.28 9.65
C PHE A 1122 32.34 -5.05 10.69
N ASP A 1123 32.89 -4.33 11.67
CA ASP A 1123 33.57 -4.94 12.81
C ASP A 1123 32.60 -5.03 13.98
N LEU A 1124 31.99 -6.21 14.13
CA LEU A 1124 30.98 -6.49 15.14
C LEU A 1124 31.60 -6.85 16.48
N ARG A 1125 30.97 -6.36 17.55
CA ARG A 1125 31.30 -6.70 18.93
C ARG A 1125 30.04 -7.21 19.63
N PRO A 1126 30.18 -8.15 20.58
CA PRO A 1126 29.06 -8.65 21.35
C PRO A 1126 28.30 -7.53 22.06
N LEU A 1127 26.97 -7.60 22.04
CA LEU A 1127 26.13 -6.64 22.74
C LEU A 1127 26.20 -6.87 24.24
N THR A 1128 26.40 -5.79 25.01
CA THR A 1128 26.29 -5.84 26.48
C THR A 1128 24.83 -5.77 26.93
N GLU A 1129 23.98 -5.05 26.18
CA GLU A 1129 22.52 -4.97 26.40
C GLU A 1129 21.80 -4.83 25.06
N VAL A 1130 20.59 -5.39 24.96
CA VAL A 1130 19.76 -5.26 23.75
C VAL A 1130 19.16 -3.85 23.70
N PRO A 1131 19.31 -3.09 22.59
CA PRO A 1131 18.84 -1.71 22.49
C PRO A 1131 17.31 -1.65 22.48
N ARG A 1132 16.70 -1.45 23.66
CA ARG A 1132 15.24 -1.49 23.86
C ARG A 1132 14.46 -0.48 23.02
N SER A 1133 15.02 0.71 22.78
CA SER A 1133 14.44 1.74 21.91
C SER A 1133 14.39 1.32 20.44
N GLU A 1134 15.25 0.37 20.06
CA GLU A 1134 15.38 -0.12 18.69
C GLU A 1134 14.63 -1.44 18.47
N LEU A 1135 14.06 -2.08 19.50
CA LEU A 1135 13.38 -3.38 19.37
C LEU A 1135 12.23 -3.37 18.35
N THR A 1136 11.43 -2.30 18.34
CA THR A 1136 10.35 -2.14 17.37
C THR A 1136 10.89 -2.02 15.94
N TRP A 1137 12.02 -1.32 15.77
CA TRP A 1137 12.66 -1.17 14.47
C TRP A 1137 13.37 -2.47 14.06
N LEU A 1138 14.07 -3.13 14.97
CA LEU A 1138 14.72 -4.43 14.77
C LEU A 1138 13.71 -5.47 14.29
N VAL A 1139 12.55 -5.60 14.96
CA VAL A 1139 11.47 -6.52 14.55
C VAL A 1139 10.82 -6.11 13.22
N GLY A 1140 10.73 -4.80 12.95
CA GLY A 1140 10.24 -4.27 11.67
C GLY A 1140 11.20 -4.57 10.51
N SER A 1141 12.47 -4.21 10.65
CA SER A 1141 13.53 -4.39 9.66
C SER A 1141 13.94 -5.85 9.49
N TYR A 1142 13.69 -6.72 10.48
CA TYR A 1142 13.78 -8.17 10.29
C TYR A 1142 12.82 -8.66 9.20
N ASN A 1143 11.67 -8.01 9.02
CA ASN A 1143 10.67 -8.34 8.00
C ASN A 1143 10.78 -7.47 6.73
N GLU A 1144 11.74 -6.54 6.68
CA GLU A 1144 12.03 -5.74 5.49
C GLU A 1144 12.80 -6.59 4.47
N VAL A 1145 12.05 -7.31 3.64
CA VAL A 1145 12.56 -7.77 2.34
C VAL A 1145 12.38 -6.60 1.38
N ALA A 1146 13.46 -6.12 0.79
CA ALA A 1146 13.54 -4.99 -0.12
C ALA A 1146 12.23 -4.70 -0.90
N TYR A 1147 11.61 -3.54 -0.68
CA TYR A 1147 10.59 -3.02 -1.58
C TYR A 1147 11.19 -1.89 -2.43
N ALA A 1148 11.48 -2.26 -3.68
CA ALA A 1148 11.36 -1.40 -4.85
C ALA A 1148 10.66 -2.23 -5.93
N GLU A 1149 9.33 -2.34 -5.85
CA GLU A 1149 8.42 -2.70 -6.96
C GLU A 1149 7.00 -2.27 -6.60
#